data_AF-A0A7C2B6D1-F1
#
_entry.id   AF-A0A7C2B6D1-F1
#
_cell.length_a   1.000
_cell.length_b   1.000
_cell.length_c   1.000
_cell.angle_alpha   90.00
_cell.angle_beta   90.00
_cell.angle_gamma   90.00
#
_symmetry.space_group_name_H-M   'P 1'
#
loop_
_entity.id
_entity.type
_entity.pdbx_description
1 polymer ?
#
loop_
_entity_poly.entity_id
_entity_poly.type
_entity_poly.pdbx_seq_one_letter_code
_entity_poly.pdbx_strand_id
1 'polypeptide(L)'
;MGYENVFDAEISTISPSLAAEYRRACRQLGEDGELARLLGETGLELARDSYRGWESALELFRVYPQVARIMDLSQVVRWTQLIRRLGHLSQPVCSAFIRGTPDLARAVDFDEVLHYGYLATRLYANTQANAALVCQFIDVAPVLSRLLDPEGVRVAVALTERLARRSQDLAAQCLGILPRLLTEIEPGLRGDVLRLAVQVTDLNWRATRPLLEVSPRALQHLAEAHRATFLRLASGMADQAREKLFSLFTEGVEVLAGLEPAAQGQILTLADQIGRLSPAAAVEFIKTGPRLLDSLSLDGLRLWVAEGLTLLQQNHAAGLAYFRLQSQRALTAVRKLMPGLDLESVKGVLELYCRALTGRALEIRPAEELVERGIGWTSVEKPTTEGRAVYLPSRLGIFETQDRNFEAFKVYATHQAGHLEFGTFDFRYDRAAAVFESVRPKLEEVVDGHRDRPAVSDFERFFDLFADRRLARDLFTVAEDTRIDSRVLREYAGIRRAYAGLQRWSAERRPPLGALPLRQAFVEGLILFSLNAVESVEFPERYADHLRQGLQILNRLRRPEATVEDAAEATVRLYILARDIPNTPPQENEQQEQVQPPDEAEQTPEDLDQLVNQFQAANAEAEQGESGPEEEPYESPPDVEYRGDFKPELVQTLQEMREARGEQSQEQKAQLNELAEKSAEVEQQARPQLVRVLEAESTNRAGTGPAQPQPEEAEQWFYYDEWDYRARDYRPAWCRLRQRPVEEGNPGYFDRVLRTYAPVVYDIRRQFEMLRPELLRKVKRLRDGEELDFDAVVEAILEKRAGQAPSEKVYARRNKVERDVAVAFLLDMSASTGETIEPGGRWYGEPDQGRSWRVRGKRIIDLEKESLVLLITALESIGDTYGIYGFSGHGRENVEFYIIKDLDEPFSERVKGRIDRIAPARATRMGTAIRHATYKLEQAEARTRILFLISDGRPQDHDYGRDPVDFRYLLQGLSGPLLMPVGDDPGAQAERQYAIHDTKKALLEARQRNIIPFCLSIDKLGHDYLKSMCGDIGYELLSNIYALPKRLPALYRRLTT
;
A
#
# COMPACT_ATOMS: atom_id res chain seq x y z
N MET A 1 28.25 -81.89 36.80
CA MET A 1 27.07 -82.44 36.08
C MET A 1 26.02 -81.36 36.11
N GLY A 2 26.09 -80.50 35.11
CA GLY A 2 25.62 -79.12 35.20
C GLY A 2 24.12 -78.97 34.98
N TYR A 3 23.59 -77.86 35.48
CA TYR A 3 22.23 -77.36 35.27
C TYR A 3 21.75 -77.46 33.81
N GLU A 4 22.66 -77.46 32.84
CA GLU A 4 22.41 -77.66 31.41
C GLU A 4 21.57 -78.92 31.11
N ASN A 5 21.87 -80.07 31.72
CA ASN A 5 21.14 -81.32 31.43
C ASN A 5 19.70 -81.31 32.00
N VAL A 6 19.46 -80.56 33.08
CA VAL A 6 18.15 -80.45 33.74
C VAL A 6 17.23 -79.56 32.90
N PHE A 7 17.70 -78.37 32.52
CA PHE A 7 16.92 -77.46 31.70
C PHE A 7 16.77 -77.95 30.25
N ASP A 8 17.76 -78.63 29.66
CA ASP A 8 17.65 -79.21 28.31
C ASP A 8 16.56 -80.29 28.22
N ALA A 9 16.44 -81.14 29.24
CA ALA A 9 15.36 -82.13 29.32
C ALA A 9 13.98 -81.47 29.39
N GLU A 10 13.82 -80.44 30.23
CA GLU A 10 12.55 -79.72 30.37
C GLU A 10 12.19 -78.90 29.13
N ILE A 11 13.15 -78.19 28.52
CA ILE A 11 12.92 -77.39 27.30
C ILE A 11 12.61 -78.30 26.10
N SER A 12 13.22 -79.49 26.03
CA SER A 12 12.95 -80.49 24.98
C SER A 12 11.51 -80.98 24.98
N THR A 13 10.82 -80.96 26.14
CA THR A 13 9.38 -81.28 26.21
C THR A 13 8.48 -80.22 25.60
N ILE A 14 8.97 -78.97 25.50
CA ILE A 14 8.23 -77.83 24.93
C ILE A 14 8.47 -77.76 23.42
N SER A 15 9.73 -77.78 22.97
CA SER A 15 10.09 -77.80 21.55
C SER A 15 11.53 -78.31 21.32
N PRO A 16 11.73 -79.31 20.44
CA PRO A 16 13.06 -79.79 20.08
C PRO A 16 13.96 -78.72 19.44
N SER A 17 13.39 -77.77 18.69
CA SER A 17 14.16 -76.68 18.07
C SER A 17 14.64 -75.65 19.09
N LEU A 18 13.86 -75.42 20.14
CA LEU A 18 14.20 -74.52 21.24
C LEU A 18 15.34 -75.09 22.09
N ALA A 19 15.31 -76.39 22.39
CA ALA A 19 16.39 -77.10 23.08
C ALA A 19 17.70 -77.11 22.29
N ALA A 20 17.64 -77.17 20.95
CA ALA A 20 18.84 -77.08 20.10
C ALA A 20 19.54 -75.71 20.21
N GLU A 21 18.78 -74.61 20.25
CA GLU A 21 19.34 -73.26 20.45
C GLU A 21 19.81 -73.03 21.88
N TYR A 22 19.13 -73.57 22.90
CA TYR A 22 19.61 -73.55 24.29
C TYR A 22 20.99 -74.21 24.44
N ARG A 23 21.16 -75.43 23.89
CA ARG A 23 22.47 -76.13 23.87
C ARG A 23 23.54 -75.37 23.08
N ARG A 24 23.15 -74.62 22.04
CA ARG A 24 24.08 -73.75 21.31
C ARG A 24 24.52 -72.56 22.15
N ALA A 25 23.59 -71.93 22.86
CA ALA A 25 23.85 -70.79 23.73
C ALA A 25 24.77 -71.16 24.91
N CYS A 26 24.50 -72.27 25.60
CA CYS A 26 25.35 -72.80 26.67
C CYS A 26 26.80 -73.06 26.21
N ARG A 27 26.97 -73.68 25.03
CA ARG A 27 28.31 -73.88 24.43
C ARG A 27 29.06 -72.56 24.14
N GLN A 28 28.35 -71.46 23.88
CA GLN A 28 28.95 -70.15 23.65
C GLN A 28 29.28 -69.38 24.93
N LEU A 29 28.66 -69.74 26.05
CA LEU A 29 28.88 -69.16 27.39
C LEU A 29 30.07 -69.81 28.13
N GLY A 30 30.48 -71.04 27.77
CA GLY A 30 31.60 -71.73 28.41
C GLY A 30 31.24 -72.32 29.77
N GLU A 31 32.21 -72.46 30.69
CA GLU A 31 32.01 -73.09 32.02
C GLU A 31 31.33 -72.17 33.06
N ASP A 32 30.76 -71.01 32.67
CA ASP A 32 30.07 -70.09 33.57
C ASP A 32 28.68 -70.63 34.00
N GLY A 33 28.71 -71.49 35.02
CA GLY A 33 27.53 -72.22 35.52
C GLY A 33 26.39 -71.32 36.02
N GLU A 34 26.69 -70.10 36.51
CA GLU A 34 25.64 -69.16 36.96
C GLU A 34 24.90 -68.49 35.80
N LEU A 35 25.61 -68.10 34.73
CA LEU A 35 25.00 -67.53 33.52
C LEU A 35 24.16 -68.57 32.78
N ALA A 36 24.64 -69.81 32.69
CA ALA A 36 23.91 -70.92 32.10
C ALA A 36 22.65 -71.30 32.90
N ARG A 37 22.72 -71.22 34.24
CA ARG A 37 21.56 -71.40 35.13
C ARG A 37 20.52 -70.30 34.91
N LEU A 38 20.94 -69.04 34.92
CA LEU A 38 20.03 -67.89 34.75
C LEU A 38 19.36 -67.88 33.36
N LEU A 39 20.08 -68.30 32.32
CA LEU A 39 19.55 -68.50 30.97
C LEU A 39 18.47 -69.59 30.94
N GLY A 40 18.75 -70.75 31.53
CA GLY A 40 17.82 -71.87 31.60
C GLY A 40 16.54 -71.53 32.37
N GLU A 41 16.68 -70.92 33.55
CA GLU A 41 15.55 -70.47 34.38
C GLU A 41 14.67 -69.45 33.65
N THR A 42 15.28 -68.40 33.09
CA THR A 42 14.53 -67.32 32.41
C THR A 42 13.88 -67.82 31.11
N GLY A 43 14.58 -68.64 30.34
CA GLY A 43 14.06 -69.18 29.08
C GLY A 43 12.91 -70.18 29.28
N LEU A 44 13.00 -71.04 30.31
CA LEU A 44 11.93 -71.97 30.67
C LEU A 44 10.68 -71.23 31.18
N GLU A 45 10.88 -70.19 32.00
CA GLU A 45 9.80 -69.34 32.51
C GLU A 45 9.06 -68.65 31.36
N LEU A 46 9.78 -67.98 30.45
CA LEU A 46 9.18 -67.34 29.27
C LEU A 46 8.45 -68.34 28.36
N ALA A 47 9.00 -69.53 28.16
CA ALA A 47 8.41 -70.55 27.30
C ALA A 47 7.08 -71.11 27.86
N ARG A 48 6.93 -71.16 29.19
CA ARG A 48 5.72 -71.65 29.87
C ARG A 48 4.66 -70.58 30.11
N ASP A 49 5.05 -69.31 30.12
CA ASP A 49 4.19 -68.20 30.53
C ASP A 49 3.02 -67.92 29.57
N SER A 50 3.14 -68.26 28.28
CA SER A 50 2.03 -68.09 27.32
C SER A 50 2.14 -69.00 26.08
N TYR A 51 1.05 -69.14 25.32
CA TYR A 51 0.98 -69.97 24.11
C TYR A 51 2.02 -69.60 23.02
N ARG A 52 2.47 -68.33 22.96
CA ARG A 52 3.56 -67.85 22.07
C ARG A 52 4.87 -67.57 22.80
N GLY A 53 5.00 -67.96 24.06
CA GLY A 53 6.19 -67.70 24.89
C GLY A 53 7.48 -68.34 24.36
N TRP A 54 7.35 -69.38 23.54
CA TRP A 54 8.48 -70.04 22.89
C TRP A 54 9.24 -69.11 21.92
N GLU A 55 8.61 -68.08 21.33
CA GLU A 55 9.27 -67.11 20.43
C GLU A 55 10.25 -66.22 21.22
N SER A 56 9.83 -65.69 22.37
CA SER A 56 10.68 -64.87 23.25
C SER A 56 11.82 -65.69 23.85
N ALA A 57 11.54 -66.94 24.25
CA ALA A 57 12.57 -67.86 24.74
C ALA A 57 13.61 -68.20 23.65
N LEU A 58 13.17 -68.37 22.40
CA LEU A 58 14.05 -68.62 21.26
C LEU A 58 14.99 -67.44 21.00
N GLU A 59 14.45 -66.22 20.98
CA GLU A 59 15.26 -65.01 20.82
C GLU A 59 16.22 -64.80 22.01
N LEU A 60 15.78 -65.14 23.23
CA LEU A 60 16.65 -65.10 24.42
C LEU A 60 17.86 -66.00 24.25
N PHE A 61 17.67 -67.27 23.87
CA PHE A 61 18.78 -68.20 23.68
C PHE A 61 19.76 -67.74 22.59
N ARG A 62 19.27 -67.10 21.52
CA ARG A 62 20.13 -66.56 20.45
C ARG A 62 20.98 -65.37 20.89
N VAL A 63 20.41 -64.49 21.70
CA VAL A 63 20.98 -63.17 22.02
C VAL A 63 21.75 -63.16 23.33
N TYR A 64 21.35 -63.96 24.31
CA TYR A 64 21.92 -63.98 25.66
C TYR A 64 23.45 -64.14 25.69
N PRO A 65 24.10 -65.03 24.89
CA PRO A 65 25.56 -65.11 24.87
C PRO A 65 26.27 -63.85 24.37
N GLN A 66 25.60 -63.04 23.55
CA GLN A 66 26.13 -61.76 23.07
C GLN A 66 26.02 -60.69 24.15
N VAL A 67 24.88 -60.64 24.85
CA VAL A 67 24.64 -59.69 25.95
C VAL A 67 25.55 -59.99 27.15
N ALA A 68 25.74 -61.26 27.49
CA ALA A 68 26.64 -61.69 28.57
C ALA A 68 28.12 -61.35 28.34
N ARG A 69 28.51 -61.05 27.09
CA ARG A 69 29.87 -60.55 26.77
C ARG A 69 30.01 -59.05 26.93
N ILE A 70 28.91 -58.31 26.95
CA ILE A 70 28.86 -56.84 27.01
C ILE A 70 28.54 -56.37 28.43
N MET A 71 27.80 -57.16 29.20
CA MET A 71 27.30 -56.82 30.53
C MET A 71 27.92 -57.70 31.62
N ASP A 72 28.07 -57.16 32.84
CA ASP A 72 28.45 -57.94 34.01
C ASP A 72 27.29 -58.82 34.54
N LEU A 73 27.60 -59.77 35.42
CA LEU A 73 26.59 -60.68 35.98
C LEU A 73 25.43 -59.95 36.69
N SER A 74 25.71 -58.85 37.40
CA SER A 74 24.68 -58.05 38.11
C SER A 74 23.73 -57.34 37.14
N GLN A 75 24.28 -56.90 36.00
CA GLN A 75 23.56 -56.27 34.90
C GLN A 75 22.70 -57.31 34.16
N VAL A 76 23.25 -58.49 33.86
CA VAL A 76 22.49 -59.59 33.23
C VAL A 76 21.32 -60.04 34.14
N VAL A 77 21.51 -60.10 35.46
CA VAL A 77 20.42 -60.38 36.41
C VAL A 77 19.31 -59.32 36.33
N ARG A 78 19.66 -58.03 36.32
CA ARG A 78 18.65 -56.96 36.21
C ARG A 78 17.95 -56.94 34.84
N TRP A 79 18.68 -57.23 33.76
CA TRP A 79 18.12 -57.33 32.41
C TRP A 79 17.15 -58.52 32.27
N THR A 80 17.51 -59.69 32.79
CA THR A 80 16.62 -60.86 32.79
C THR A 80 15.36 -60.65 33.62
N GLN A 81 15.44 -59.93 34.74
CA GLN A 81 14.24 -59.51 35.50
C GLN A 81 13.32 -58.61 34.67
N LEU A 82 13.87 -57.68 33.89
CA LEU A 82 13.09 -56.82 33.00
C LEU A 82 12.47 -57.62 31.84
N ILE A 83 13.21 -58.56 31.26
CA ILE A 83 12.68 -59.47 30.22
C ILE A 83 11.48 -60.26 30.74
N ARG A 84 11.57 -60.85 31.94
CA ARG A 84 10.45 -61.58 32.56
C ARG A 84 9.21 -60.70 32.70
N ARG A 85 9.40 -59.47 33.19
CA ARG A 85 8.30 -58.48 33.27
C ARG A 85 7.69 -58.16 31.91
N LEU A 86 8.51 -57.96 30.87
CA LEU A 86 8.02 -57.73 29.52
C LEU A 86 7.31 -58.95 28.93
N GLY A 87 7.78 -60.17 29.24
CA GLY A 87 7.16 -61.43 28.82
C GLY A 87 5.73 -61.59 29.35
N HIS A 88 5.52 -61.27 30.62
CA HIS A 88 4.19 -61.25 31.24
C HIS A 88 3.26 -60.18 30.63
N LEU A 89 3.81 -59.08 30.11
CA LEU A 89 3.04 -58.00 29.50
C LEU A 89 2.67 -58.30 28.04
N SER A 90 3.65 -58.71 27.22
CA SER A 90 3.47 -58.95 25.79
C SER A 90 4.66 -59.69 25.19
N GLN A 91 4.40 -60.87 24.62
CA GLN A 91 5.43 -61.70 23.98
C GLN A 91 6.12 -61.03 22.78
N PRO A 92 5.39 -60.38 21.84
CA PRO A 92 6.05 -59.67 20.74
C PRO A 92 6.98 -58.54 21.21
N VAL A 93 6.60 -57.80 22.25
CA VAL A 93 7.40 -56.71 22.82
C VAL A 93 8.63 -57.26 23.52
N CYS A 94 8.48 -58.34 24.29
CA CYS A 94 9.57 -59.05 24.94
C CYS A 94 10.59 -59.56 23.91
N SER A 95 10.13 -60.25 22.86
CA SER A 95 10.96 -60.74 21.76
C SER A 95 11.72 -59.60 21.05
N ALA A 96 11.03 -58.49 20.75
CA ALA A 96 11.67 -57.33 20.12
C ALA A 96 12.75 -56.70 21.03
N PHE A 97 12.48 -56.55 22.33
CA PHE A 97 13.43 -55.98 23.29
C PHE A 97 14.67 -56.84 23.45
N ILE A 98 14.50 -58.17 23.57
CA ILE A 98 15.62 -59.11 23.62
C ILE A 98 16.48 -58.95 22.36
N ARG A 99 15.86 -59.00 21.18
CA ARG A 99 16.55 -58.89 19.88
C ARG A 99 17.31 -57.56 19.73
N GLY A 100 16.72 -56.44 20.19
CA GLY A 100 17.33 -55.12 20.12
C GLY A 100 18.36 -54.80 21.23
N THR A 101 18.41 -55.60 22.30
CA THR A 101 19.30 -55.34 23.46
C THR A 101 20.78 -55.21 23.07
N PRO A 102 21.37 -56.08 22.23
CA PRO A 102 22.80 -55.98 21.90
C PRO A 102 23.16 -54.67 21.21
N ASP A 103 22.30 -54.18 20.33
CA ASP A 103 22.54 -52.93 19.59
C ASP A 103 22.35 -51.71 20.49
N LEU A 104 21.38 -51.76 21.41
CA LEU A 104 21.17 -50.72 22.41
C LEU A 104 22.31 -50.68 23.44
N ALA A 105 22.75 -51.84 23.95
CA ALA A 105 23.84 -51.96 24.92
C ALA A 105 25.22 -51.53 24.36
N ARG A 106 25.37 -51.51 23.03
CA ARG A 106 26.55 -50.91 22.37
C ARG A 106 26.43 -49.40 22.21
N ALA A 107 25.22 -48.84 22.29
CA ALA A 107 24.94 -47.43 22.05
C ALA A 107 24.81 -46.60 23.33
N VAL A 108 24.37 -47.20 24.44
CA VAL A 108 24.13 -46.51 25.72
C VAL A 108 24.58 -47.35 26.91
N ASP A 109 24.73 -46.69 28.07
CA ASP A 109 25.05 -47.34 29.33
C ASP A 109 23.95 -48.32 29.77
N PHE A 110 24.33 -49.29 30.60
CA PHE A 110 23.42 -50.35 31.05
C PHE A 110 22.15 -49.82 31.76
N ASP A 111 22.28 -48.80 32.60
CA ASP A 111 21.13 -48.23 33.30
C ASP A 111 20.14 -47.57 32.32
N GLU A 112 20.64 -47.02 31.20
CA GLU A 112 19.80 -46.54 30.10
C GLU A 112 19.14 -47.70 29.36
N VAL A 113 19.84 -48.82 29.07
CA VAL A 113 19.21 -50.02 28.47
C VAL A 113 17.97 -50.47 29.27
N LEU A 114 18.08 -50.49 30.61
CA LEU A 114 16.94 -50.77 31.48
C LEU A 114 15.86 -49.69 31.42
N HIS A 115 16.27 -48.41 31.35
CA HIS A 115 15.35 -47.29 31.19
C HIS A 115 14.51 -47.40 29.91
N TYR A 116 15.11 -47.76 28.77
CA TYR A 116 14.39 -47.99 27.52
C TYR A 116 13.36 -49.11 27.62
N GLY A 117 13.68 -50.21 28.29
CA GLY A 117 12.70 -51.29 28.52
C GLY A 117 11.58 -50.88 29.48
N TYR A 118 11.86 -49.99 30.45
CA TYR A 118 10.83 -49.35 31.27
C TYR A 118 9.95 -48.40 30.44
N LEU A 119 10.54 -47.60 29.54
CA LEU A 119 9.79 -46.74 28.62
C LEU A 119 8.90 -47.56 27.67
N ALA A 120 9.39 -48.70 27.16
CA ALA A 120 8.59 -49.63 26.37
C ALA A 120 7.41 -50.22 27.16
N THR A 121 7.64 -50.58 28.43
CA THR A 121 6.58 -51.04 29.36
C THR A 121 5.54 -49.94 29.57
N ARG A 122 5.99 -48.71 29.79
CA ARG A 122 5.13 -47.53 29.99
C ARG A 122 4.31 -47.21 28.74
N LEU A 123 4.93 -47.23 27.57
CA LEU A 123 4.27 -47.01 26.28
C LEU A 123 3.20 -48.09 26.05
N TYR A 124 3.50 -49.36 26.33
CA TYR A 124 2.53 -50.45 26.20
C TYR A 124 1.33 -50.27 27.13
N ALA A 125 1.57 -49.94 28.41
CA ALA A 125 0.51 -49.71 29.39
C ALA A 125 -0.40 -48.51 29.03
N ASN A 126 0.18 -47.44 28.50
CA ASN A 126 -0.53 -46.21 28.17
C ASN A 126 -1.29 -46.24 26.83
N THR A 127 -0.92 -47.13 25.91
CA THR A 127 -1.48 -47.18 24.55
C THR A 127 -2.63 -48.16 24.37
N GLN A 128 -2.96 -48.96 25.39
CA GLN A 128 -4.08 -49.91 25.39
C GLN A 128 -4.06 -50.84 24.16
N ALA A 129 -3.02 -51.70 24.10
CA ALA A 129 -2.92 -52.94 23.29
C ALA A 129 -2.27 -52.92 21.89
N ASN A 130 -1.55 -51.87 21.46
CA ASN A 130 -0.78 -51.94 20.19
C ASN A 130 0.68 -52.38 20.40
N ALA A 131 0.89 -53.70 20.50
CA ALA A 131 2.24 -54.27 20.60
C ALA A 131 3.14 -53.88 19.42
N ALA A 132 2.58 -53.68 18.21
CA ALA A 132 3.37 -53.34 17.02
C ALA A 132 4.03 -51.95 17.12
N LEU A 133 3.34 -50.96 17.70
CA LEU A 133 3.91 -49.62 17.93
C LEU A 133 5.09 -49.68 18.93
N VAL A 134 4.98 -50.49 19.97
CA VAL A 134 6.05 -50.66 20.97
C VAL A 134 7.23 -51.42 20.39
N CYS A 135 6.98 -52.46 19.58
CA CYS A 135 8.04 -53.14 18.83
C CYS A 135 8.78 -52.16 17.91
N GLN A 136 8.05 -51.31 17.17
CA GLN A 136 8.66 -50.27 16.33
C GLN A 136 9.51 -49.29 17.14
N PHE A 137 9.07 -48.87 18.33
CA PHE A 137 9.88 -48.03 19.22
C PHE A 137 11.19 -48.71 19.61
N ILE A 138 11.12 -49.99 20.00
CA ILE A 138 12.30 -50.78 20.37
C ILE A 138 13.27 -50.91 19.19
N ASP A 139 12.76 -51.17 17.99
CA ASP A 139 13.59 -51.29 16.79
C ASP A 139 14.29 -49.96 16.44
N VAL A 140 13.64 -48.83 16.72
CA VAL A 140 14.15 -47.48 16.44
C VAL A 140 15.00 -46.90 17.59
N ALA A 141 14.87 -47.42 18.81
CA ALA A 141 15.53 -46.92 20.01
C ALA A 141 17.06 -46.79 19.91
N PRO A 142 17.82 -47.77 19.36
CA PRO A 142 19.28 -47.64 19.22
C PRO A 142 19.71 -46.50 18.28
N VAL A 143 18.86 -46.12 17.33
CA VAL A 143 19.12 -45.00 16.42
C VAL A 143 18.79 -43.68 17.13
N LEU A 144 17.64 -43.61 17.82
CA LEU A 144 17.26 -42.42 18.59
C LEU A 144 18.27 -42.12 19.70
N SER A 145 18.83 -43.14 20.35
CA SER A 145 19.82 -42.96 21.43
C SER A 145 21.14 -42.35 20.95
N ARG A 146 21.45 -42.47 19.65
CA ARG A 146 22.62 -41.79 19.03
C ARG A 146 22.31 -40.37 18.61
N LEU A 147 21.03 -40.05 18.38
CA LEU A 147 20.57 -38.76 17.88
C LEU A 147 20.11 -37.81 19.01
N LEU A 148 19.65 -38.36 20.13
CA LEU A 148 19.02 -37.64 21.25
C LEU A 148 19.71 -37.98 22.57
N ASP A 149 19.70 -37.04 23.50
CA ASP A 149 20.03 -37.27 24.90
C ASP A 149 18.89 -38.03 25.62
N PRO A 150 19.14 -38.58 26.83
CA PRO A 150 18.11 -39.32 27.57
C PRO A 150 16.82 -38.53 27.84
N GLU A 151 16.91 -37.19 27.96
CA GLU A 151 15.71 -36.34 28.06
C GLU A 151 14.97 -36.25 26.71
N GLY A 152 15.66 -36.02 25.59
CA GLY A 152 15.06 -35.99 24.26
C GLY A 152 14.34 -37.29 23.89
N VAL A 153 14.89 -38.44 24.28
CA VAL A 153 14.24 -39.75 24.09
C VAL A 153 12.94 -39.84 24.90
N ARG A 154 12.94 -39.37 26.16
CA ARG A 154 11.73 -39.32 26.98
C ARG A 154 10.66 -38.42 26.36
N VAL A 155 11.05 -37.29 25.75
CA VAL A 155 10.12 -36.42 25.00
C VAL A 155 9.58 -37.12 23.75
N ALA A 156 10.41 -37.86 23.00
CA ALA A 156 9.96 -38.64 21.85
C ALA A 156 8.96 -39.76 22.22
N VAL A 157 9.20 -40.44 23.35
CA VAL A 157 8.24 -41.41 23.89
C VAL A 157 6.96 -40.72 24.34
N ALA A 158 7.04 -39.58 25.04
CA ALA A 158 5.87 -38.82 25.44
C ALA A 158 5.04 -38.32 24.24
N LEU A 159 5.69 -37.90 23.15
CA LEU A 159 5.04 -37.56 21.89
C LEU A 159 4.27 -38.76 21.32
N THR A 160 4.94 -39.91 21.24
CA THR A 160 4.36 -41.15 20.74
C THR A 160 3.16 -41.60 21.58
N GLU A 161 3.28 -41.53 22.92
CA GLU A 161 2.18 -41.83 23.86
C GLU A 161 0.97 -40.92 23.64
N ARG A 162 1.20 -39.59 23.51
CA ARG A 162 0.13 -38.60 23.32
C ARG A 162 -0.60 -38.80 21.99
N LEU A 163 0.15 -39.06 20.92
CA LEU A 163 -0.43 -39.38 19.61
C LEU A 163 -1.23 -40.68 19.65
N ALA A 164 -0.68 -41.73 20.24
CA ALA A 164 -1.28 -43.05 20.27
C ALA A 164 -2.62 -43.10 21.04
N ARG A 165 -2.82 -42.21 22.02
CA ARG A 165 -4.13 -42.01 22.68
C ARG A 165 -5.23 -41.53 21.73
N ARG A 166 -4.88 -40.91 20.61
CA ARG A 166 -5.81 -40.36 19.60
C ARG A 166 -5.83 -41.19 18.32
N SER A 167 -4.66 -41.54 17.79
CA SER A 167 -4.47 -42.34 16.58
C SER A 167 -3.17 -43.14 16.66
N GLN A 168 -3.31 -44.46 16.66
CA GLN A 168 -2.19 -45.41 16.68
C GLN A 168 -1.41 -45.37 15.36
N ASP A 169 -2.11 -45.26 14.23
CA ASP A 169 -1.48 -45.20 12.90
C ASP A 169 -0.62 -43.95 12.74
N LEU A 170 -1.11 -42.79 13.21
CA LEU A 170 -0.32 -41.56 13.15
C LEU A 170 0.89 -41.62 14.09
N ALA A 171 0.75 -42.21 15.27
CA ALA A 171 1.87 -42.42 16.20
C ALA A 171 2.97 -43.30 15.56
N ALA A 172 2.59 -44.40 14.92
CA ALA A 172 3.51 -45.29 14.20
C ALA A 172 4.22 -44.58 13.04
N GLN A 173 3.50 -43.78 12.26
CA GLN A 173 4.07 -42.98 11.17
C GLN A 173 5.07 -41.95 11.69
N CYS A 174 4.70 -41.16 12.71
CA CYS A 174 5.57 -40.15 13.32
C CYS A 174 6.85 -40.77 13.91
N LEU A 175 6.72 -41.90 14.60
CA LEU A 175 7.86 -42.62 15.18
C LEU A 175 8.80 -43.18 14.11
N GLY A 176 8.25 -43.67 12.99
CA GLY A 176 9.04 -44.20 11.88
C GLY A 176 9.84 -43.14 11.12
N ILE A 177 9.32 -41.93 10.96
CA ILE A 177 10.01 -40.83 10.26
C ILE A 177 11.02 -40.10 11.16
N LEU A 178 10.89 -40.20 12.48
CA LEU A 178 11.66 -39.42 13.45
C LEU A 178 13.18 -39.53 13.28
N PRO A 179 13.79 -40.72 13.11
CA PRO A 179 15.24 -40.83 12.98
C PRO A 179 15.79 -40.10 11.75
N ARG A 180 15.06 -40.18 10.63
CA ARG A 180 15.44 -39.48 9.39
C ARG A 180 15.41 -37.98 9.59
N LEU A 181 14.29 -37.44 10.11
CA LEU A 181 14.11 -36.00 10.29
C LEU A 181 15.10 -35.41 11.31
N LEU A 182 15.38 -36.12 12.41
CA LEU A 182 16.34 -35.66 13.42
C LEU A 182 17.78 -35.63 12.89
N THR A 183 18.12 -36.44 11.89
CA THR A 183 19.43 -36.41 11.24
C THR A 183 19.64 -35.11 10.44
N GLU A 184 18.55 -34.55 9.90
CA GLU A 184 18.55 -33.29 9.15
C GLU A 184 18.57 -32.04 10.07
N ILE A 185 18.48 -32.22 11.40
CA ILE A 185 18.45 -31.15 12.40
C ILE A 185 19.73 -31.18 13.26
N GLU A 186 20.24 -30.00 13.59
CA GLU A 186 21.39 -29.80 14.49
C GLU A 186 21.19 -30.45 15.87
N PRO A 187 22.21 -31.09 16.45
CA PRO A 187 22.08 -31.80 17.73
C PRO A 187 21.46 -30.96 18.86
N GLY A 188 21.81 -29.67 18.96
CA GLY A 188 21.32 -28.77 20.01
C GLY A 188 19.82 -28.44 19.92
N LEU A 189 19.21 -28.57 18.74
CA LEU A 189 17.82 -28.15 18.48
C LEU A 189 16.83 -29.32 18.42
N ARG A 190 17.32 -30.55 18.31
CA ARG A 190 16.49 -31.76 18.21
C ARG A 190 15.46 -31.86 19.34
N GLY A 191 15.88 -31.59 20.57
CA GLY A 191 14.99 -31.61 21.73
C GLY A 191 13.91 -30.52 21.68
N ASP A 192 14.22 -29.33 21.17
CA ASP A 192 13.27 -28.22 21.06
C ASP A 192 12.18 -28.51 20.01
N VAL A 193 12.55 -29.09 18.88
CA VAL A 193 11.57 -29.52 17.84
C VAL A 193 10.63 -30.59 18.38
N LEU A 194 11.14 -31.55 19.15
CA LEU A 194 10.31 -32.59 19.78
C LEU A 194 9.35 -31.99 20.82
N ARG A 195 9.81 -31.04 21.64
CA ARG A 195 8.96 -30.34 22.61
C ARG A 195 7.84 -29.55 21.92
N LEU A 196 8.16 -28.84 20.84
CA LEU A 196 7.16 -28.16 20.03
C LEU A 196 6.13 -29.14 19.45
N ALA A 197 6.58 -30.27 18.90
CA ALA A 197 5.69 -31.30 18.38
C ALA A 197 4.76 -31.89 19.45
N VAL A 198 5.25 -32.03 20.69
CA VAL A 198 4.44 -32.45 21.84
C VAL A 198 3.37 -31.42 22.17
N GLN A 199 3.71 -30.12 22.22
CA GLN A 199 2.73 -29.04 22.45
C GLN A 199 1.66 -29.02 21.35
N VAL A 200 2.06 -29.12 20.08
CA VAL A 200 1.12 -29.14 18.95
C VAL A 200 0.22 -30.37 19.00
N THR A 201 0.73 -31.51 19.45
CA THR A 201 -0.08 -32.74 19.57
C THR A 201 -1.24 -32.58 20.56
N ASP A 202 -1.03 -31.89 21.67
CA ASP A 202 -2.08 -31.65 22.67
C ASP A 202 -3.23 -30.81 22.10
N LEU A 203 -2.90 -29.88 21.19
CA LEU A 203 -3.84 -28.92 20.62
C LEU A 203 -4.49 -29.44 19.34
N ASN A 204 -3.68 -29.97 18.43
CA ASN A 204 -4.08 -30.52 17.13
C ASN A 204 -3.16 -31.68 16.71
N TRP A 205 -3.48 -32.88 17.20
CA TRP A 205 -2.75 -34.11 16.91
C TRP A 205 -2.58 -34.44 15.41
N ARG A 206 -3.49 -33.99 14.53
CA ARG A 206 -3.37 -34.23 13.07
C ARG A 206 -2.27 -33.41 12.43
N ALA A 207 -1.89 -32.30 13.05
CA ALA A 207 -0.92 -31.35 12.54
C ALA A 207 0.53 -31.73 12.91
N THR A 208 0.71 -32.64 13.86
CA THR A 208 2.04 -33.05 14.36
C THR A 208 2.95 -33.59 13.27
N ARG A 209 2.45 -34.48 12.40
CA ARG A 209 3.25 -35.04 11.31
C ARG A 209 3.66 -33.99 10.28
N PRO A 210 2.73 -33.19 9.71
CA PRO A 210 3.11 -32.08 8.81
C PRO A 210 4.15 -31.14 9.41
N LEU A 211 4.03 -30.81 10.71
CA LEU A 211 5.00 -29.96 11.39
C LEU A 211 6.40 -30.60 11.43
N LEU A 212 6.48 -31.87 11.81
CA LEU A 212 7.76 -32.59 11.85
C LEU A 212 8.41 -32.68 10.47
N GLU A 213 7.62 -32.87 9.41
CA GLU A 213 8.12 -32.93 8.03
C GLU A 213 8.61 -31.58 7.49
N VAL A 214 7.96 -30.47 7.88
CA VAL A 214 8.34 -29.11 7.44
C VAL A 214 9.51 -28.54 8.25
N SER A 215 9.65 -28.92 9.53
CA SER A 215 10.62 -28.32 10.46
C SER A 215 12.09 -28.36 9.99
N PRO A 216 12.66 -29.47 9.46
CA PRO A 216 14.05 -29.49 9.03
C PRO A 216 14.32 -28.52 7.88
N ARG A 217 13.45 -28.51 6.86
CA ARG A 217 13.54 -27.59 5.72
C ARG A 217 13.44 -26.14 6.18
N ALA A 218 12.48 -25.87 7.06
CA ALA A 218 12.28 -24.54 7.62
C ALA A 218 13.54 -24.01 8.32
N LEU A 219 14.18 -24.84 9.14
CA LEU A 219 15.38 -24.44 9.88
C LEU A 219 16.60 -24.27 8.96
N GLN A 220 16.72 -25.05 7.88
CA GLN A 220 17.84 -24.95 6.94
C GLN A 220 17.91 -23.58 6.24
N HIS A 221 16.76 -22.93 6.02
CA HIS A 221 16.68 -21.58 5.44
C HIS A 221 17.02 -20.45 6.42
N LEU A 222 17.19 -20.77 7.71
CA LEU A 222 17.56 -19.79 8.74
C LEU A 222 19.05 -19.93 9.10
N ALA A 223 19.71 -18.81 9.40
CA ALA A 223 21.06 -18.80 9.92
C ALA A 223 21.13 -19.53 11.28
N GLU A 224 22.18 -20.33 11.48
CA GLU A 224 22.37 -21.19 12.67
C GLU A 224 22.17 -20.43 14.00
N ALA A 225 22.70 -19.21 14.08
CA ALA A 225 22.60 -18.36 15.27
C ALA A 225 21.16 -17.98 15.68
N HIS A 226 20.18 -18.10 14.78
CA HIS A 226 18.81 -17.61 15.00
C HIS A 226 17.75 -18.71 15.06
N ARG A 227 18.10 -19.96 14.70
CA ARG A 227 17.21 -21.13 14.70
C ARG A 227 16.58 -21.38 16.07
N ALA A 228 17.35 -21.25 17.16
CA ALA A 228 16.85 -21.42 18.52
C ALA A 228 15.79 -20.37 18.90
N THR A 229 15.99 -19.10 18.50
CA THR A 229 15.02 -18.02 18.75
C THR A 229 13.72 -18.27 18.00
N PHE A 230 13.80 -18.72 16.74
CA PHE A 230 12.63 -19.10 15.95
C PHE A 230 11.81 -20.23 16.61
N LEU A 231 12.46 -21.29 17.11
CA LEU A 231 11.77 -22.38 17.79
C LEU A 231 11.11 -21.96 19.11
N ARG A 232 11.73 -21.04 19.87
CA ARG A 232 11.10 -20.45 21.06
C ARG A 232 9.85 -19.65 20.70
N LEU A 233 9.91 -18.83 19.66
CA LEU A 233 8.77 -18.09 19.13
C LEU A 233 7.64 -19.06 18.73
N ALA A 234 7.96 -20.09 17.94
CA ALA A 234 7.01 -21.13 17.54
C ALA A 234 6.35 -21.83 18.74
N SER A 235 7.12 -22.10 19.80
CA SER A 235 6.59 -22.71 21.03
C SER A 235 5.58 -21.79 21.73
N GLY A 236 5.89 -20.49 21.83
CA GLY A 236 4.94 -19.50 22.35
C GLY A 236 3.67 -19.37 21.50
N MET A 237 3.78 -19.53 20.17
CA MET A 237 2.62 -19.54 19.26
C MET A 237 1.72 -20.74 19.48
N ALA A 238 2.29 -21.92 19.73
CA ALA A 238 1.51 -23.13 19.92
C ALA A 238 0.47 -22.91 21.02
N ASP A 239 0.87 -22.30 22.13
CA ASP A 239 -0.02 -22.09 23.29
C ASP A 239 -1.10 -21.01 23.06
N GLN A 240 -0.78 -19.90 22.38
CA GLN A 240 -1.66 -18.72 22.33
C GLN A 240 -2.27 -18.42 20.94
N ALA A 241 -1.68 -18.92 19.85
CA ALA A 241 -2.01 -18.56 18.47
C ALA A 241 -1.87 -19.75 17.48
N ARG A 242 -2.37 -20.93 17.88
CA ARG A 242 -2.20 -22.21 17.17
C ARG A 242 -2.51 -22.20 15.67
N GLU A 243 -3.48 -21.41 15.24
CA GLU A 243 -3.91 -21.30 13.83
C GLU A 243 -2.83 -20.65 12.95
N LYS A 244 -1.94 -19.85 13.54
CA LYS A 244 -0.88 -19.12 12.84
C LYS A 244 0.45 -19.89 12.79
N LEU A 245 0.59 -20.97 13.56
CA LEU A 245 1.85 -21.72 13.66
C LEU A 245 2.31 -22.28 12.31
N PHE A 246 1.41 -22.88 11.53
CA PHE A 246 1.77 -23.42 10.22
C PHE A 246 2.18 -22.34 9.22
N SER A 247 1.50 -21.19 9.28
CA SER A 247 1.82 -20.04 8.44
C SER A 247 3.21 -19.48 8.77
N LEU A 248 3.66 -19.57 10.04
CA LEU A 248 5.03 -19.23 10.42
C LEU A 248 6.07 -20.17 9.78
N PHE A 249 5.84 -21.48 9.81
CA PHE A 249 6.77 -22.49 9.24
C PHE A 249 6.76 -22.57 7.70
N THR A 250 5.78 -21.94 7.05
CA THR A 250 5.65 -21.89 5.60
C THR A 250 5.98 -20.48 5.11
N GLU A 251 4.99 -19.58 5.06
CA GLU A 251 5.16 -18.20 4.62
C GLU A 251 6.22 -17.45 5.43
N GLY A 252 6.23 -17.59 6.75
CA GLY A 252 7.17 -16.86 7.61
C GLY A 252 8.64 -17.19 7.33
N VAL A 253 8.94 -18.46 7.07
CA VAL A 253 10.31 -18.89 6.75
C VAL A 253 10.70 -18.49 5.34
N GLU A 254 9.80 -18.62 4.36
CA GLU A 254 10.05 -18.18 2.99
C GLU A 254 10.43 -16.69 2.93
N VAL A 255 9.71 -15.84 3.66
CA VAL A 255 10.02 -14.40 3.71
C VAL A 255 11.36 -14.15 4.42
N LEU A 256 11.67 -14.87 5.51
CA LEU A 256 12.95 -14.74 6.21
C LEU A 256 14.15 -15.29 5.44
N ALA A 257 13.94 -16.25 4.52
CA ALA A 257 14.98 -16.87 3.71
C ALA A 257 15.54 -15.92 2.64
N GLY A 258 14.74 -14.94 2.20
CA GLY A 258 15.14 -13.93 1.22
C GLY A 258 16.02 -12.81 1.77
N LEU A 259 16.35 -12.84 3.07
CA LEU A 259 17.08 -11.77 3.75
C LEU A 259 18.54 -12.16 4.07
N GLU A 260 19.42 -11.15 4.10
CA GLU A 260 20.77 -11.29 4.62
C GLU A 260 20.78 -11.78 6.09
N PRO A 261 21.74 -12.61 6.52
CA PRO A 261 21.76 -13.21 7.87
C PRO A 261 21.68 -12.19 9.00
N ALA A 262 22.30 -11.01 8.84
CA ALA A 262 22.26 -9.94 9.82
C ALA A 262 20.84 -9.34 9.97
N ALA A 263 20.13 -9.13 8.85
CA ALA A 263 18.77 -8.61 8.84
C ALA A 263 17.77 -9.63 9.41
N GLN A 264 17.95 -10.91 9.07
CA GLN A 264 17.18 -12.03 9.62
C GLN A 264 17.27 -12.07 11.15
N GLY A 265 18.47 -11.90 11.71
CA GLY A 265 18.69 -11.85 13.15
C GLY A 265 17.98 -10.69 13.85
N GLN A 266 17.99 -9.51 13.23
CA GLN A 266 17.31 -8.33 13.77
C GLN A 266 15.78 -8.51 13.79
N ILE A 267 15.20 -9.00 12.70
CA ILE A 267 13.75 -9.26 12.63
C ILE A 267 13.34 -10.29 13.67
N LEU A 268 14.07 -11.40 13.80
CA LEU A 268 13.75 -12.44 14.79
C LEU A 268 13.91 -11.93 16.23
N THR A 269 14.87 -11.03 16.49
CA THR A 269 15.03 -10.40 17.80
C THR A 269 13.86 -9.48 18.14
N LEU A 270 13.42 -8.66 17.19
CA LEU A 270 12.24 -7.79 17.37
C LEU A 270 10.95 -8.61 17.46
N ALA A 271 10.83 -9.69 16.69
CA ALA A 271 9.72 -10.63 16.77
C ALA A 271 9.66 -11.33 18.14
N ASP A 272 10.80 -11.71 18.74
CA ASP A 272 10.85 -12.26 20.11
C ASP A 272 10.30 -11.26 21.14
N GLN A 273 10.64 -9.97 21.00
CA GLN A 273 10.12 -8.91 21.87
C GLN A 273 8.60 -8.76 21.74
N ILE A 274 8.09 -8.76 20.51
CA ILE A 274 6.64 -8.70 20.24
C ILE A 274 5.94 -9.97 20.75
N GLY A 275 6.53 -11.14 20.50
CA GLY A 275 5.97 -12.45 20.82
C GLY A 275 5.79 -12.68 22.32
N ARG A 276 6.58 -12.03 23.18
CA ARG A 276 6.39 -12.05 24.64
C ARG A 276 5.08 -11.38 25.08
N LEU A 277 4.56 -10.43 24.30
CA LEU A 277 3.29 -9.74 24.58
C LEU A 277 2.13 -10.33 23.77
N SER A 278 2.33 -10.53 22.47
CA SER A 278 1.35 -11.15 21.58
C SER A 278 2.06 -12.02 20.56
N PRO A 279 1.97 -13.35 20.74
CA PRO A 279 2.43 -14.33 19.77
C PRO A 279 1.88 -14.05 18.36
N ALA A 280 0.56 -13.80 18.25
CA ALA A 280 -0.08 -13.53 16.98
C ALA A 280 0.50 -12.31 16.25
N ALA A 281 0.82 -11.23 16.97
CA ALA A 281 1.41 -10.04 16.37
C ALA A 281 2.83 -10.26 15.86
N ALA A 282 3.61 -11.10 16.53
CA ALA A 282 4.98 -11.43 16.10
C ALA A 282 5.00 -12.14 14.74
N VAL A 283 4.03 -13.03 14.47
CA VAL A 283 3.92 -13.69 13.15
C VAL A 283 3.59 -12.67 12.06
N GLU A 284 2.66 -11.75 12.31
CA GLU A 284 2.34 -10.71 11.34
C GLU A 284 3.55 -9.81 11.08
N PHE A 285 4.32 -9.47 12.12
CA PHE A 285 5.56 -8.72 11.98
C PHE A 285 6.64 -9.48 11.21
N ILE A 286 6.79 -10.80 11.39
CA ILE A 286 7.74 -11.59 10.59
C ILE A 286 7.39 -11.52 9.10
N LYS A 287 6.10 -11.42 8.76
CA LYS A 287 5.64 -11.29 7.37
C LYS A 287 5.81 -9.88 6.81
N THR A 288 5.56 -8.84 7.62
CA THR A 288 5.57 -7.44 7.16
C THR A 288 6.92 -6.74 7.34
N GLY A 289 7.68 -7.08 8.38
CA GLY A 289 8.98 -6.51 8.73
C GLY A 289 10.02 -6.52 7.61
N PRO A 290 10.17 -7.61 6.83
CA PRO A 290 11.07 -7.66 5.68
C PRO A 290 10.76 -6.57 4.65
N ARG A 291 9.48 -6.39 4.28
CA ARG A 291 9.04 -5.31 3.37
C ARG A 291 9.26 -3.92 3.97
N LEU A 292 9.19 -3.79 5.29
CA LEU A 292 9.48 -2.53 5.96
C LEU A 292 10.97 -2.19 5.93
N LEU A 293 11.87 -3.18 5.88
CA LEU A 293 13.31 -2.92 5.70
C LEU A 293 13.65 -2.39 4.30
N ASP A 294 12.82 -2.65 3.30
CA ASP A 294 12.99 -2.04 1.97
C ASP A 294 12.79 -0.51 2.02
N SER A 295 11.99 -0.02 2.98
CA SER A 295 11.60 1.38 3.09
C SER A 295 12.15 2.11 4.33
N LEU A 296 12.55 1.38 5.38
CA LEU A 296 12.99 1.91 6.66
C LEU A 296 14.42 1.47 6.96
N SER A 297 15.19 2.36 7.58
CA SER A 297 16.45 1.95 8.22
C SER A 297 16.19 1.00 9.39
N LEU A 298 17.21 0.24 9.80
CA LEU A 298 17.12 -0.66 10.97
C LEU A 298 16.68 0.08 12.24
N ASP A 299 17.16 1.30 12.45
CA ASP A 299 16.75 2.13 13.59
C ASP A 299 15.30 2.65 13.44
N GLY A 300 14.90 3.01 12.22
CA GLY A 300 13.50 3.35 11.90
C GLY A 300 12.56 2.18 12.21
N LEU A 301 12.94 0.95 11.83
CA LEU A 301 12.16 -0.24 12.14
C LEU A 301 12.06 -0.49 13.65
N ARG A 302 13.14 -0.29 14.41
CA ARG A 302 13.14 -0.42 15.88
C ARG A 302 12.20 0.57 16.55
N LEU A 303 12.22 1.83 16.11
CA LEU A 303 11.30 2.86 16.61
C LEU A 303 9.85 2.53 16.28
N TRP A 304 9.58 2.07 15.05
CA TRP A 304 8.25 1.62 14.63
C TRP A 304 7.74 0.46 15.48
N VAL A 305 8.58 -0.56 15.74
CA VAL A 305 8.23 -1.67 16.63
C VAL A 305 7.96 -1.19 18.05
N ALA A 306 8.75 -0.25 18.59
CA ALA A 306 8.53 0.29 19.93
C ALA A 306 7.17 1.00 20.08
N GLU A 307 6.75 1.75 19.06
CA GLU A 307 5.40 2.35 19.02
C GLU A 307 4.32 1.26 18.96
N GLY A 308 4.50 0.25 18.08
CA GLY A 308 3.61 -0.91 17.98
C GLY A 308 3.46 -1.70 19.29
N LEU A 309 4.55 -1.91 20.03
CA LEU A 309 4.55 -2.57 21.34
C LEU A 309 3.74 -1.77 22.37
N THR A 310 3.88 -0.43 22.36
CA THR A 310 3.12 0.46 23.24
C THR A 310 1.62 0.36 22.95
N LEU A 311 1.25 0.35 21.67
CA LEU A 311 -0.14 0.17 21.24
C LEU A 311 -0.69 -1.20 21.64
N LEU A 312 0.10 -2.26 21.46
CA LEU A 312 -0.28 -3.63 21.80
C LEU A 312 -0.57 -3.80 23.30
N GLN A 313 0.20 -3.13 24.17
CA GLN A 313 -0.05 -3.12 25.62
C GLN A 313 -1.35 -2.39 26.00
N GLN A 314 -1.69 -1.32 25.28
CA GLN A 314 -2.91 -0.54 25.55
C GLN A 314 -4.17 -1.21 24.97
N ASN A 315 -4.08 -1.73 23.74
CA ASN A 315 -5.16 -2.40 23.04
C ASN A 315 -4.58 -3.47 22.09
N HIS A 316 -4.79 -4.74 22.45
CA HIS A 316 -4.29 -5.87 21.67
C HIS A 316 -4.77 -5.86 20.21
N ALA A 317 -6.03 -5.46 19.94
CA ALA A 317 -6.55 -5.39 18.57
C ALA A 317 -5.89 -4.29 17.74
N ALA A 318 -5.59 -3.15 18.36
CA ALA A 318 -4.90 -2.03 17.71
C ALA A 318 -3.45 -2.41 17.37
N GLY A 319 -2.73 -3.03 18.30
CA GLY A 319 -1.38 -3.52 18.06
C GLY A 319 -1.32 -4.58 16.95
N LEU A 320 -2.28 -5.51 16.91
CA LEU A 320 -2.35 -6.50 15.83
C LEU A 320 -2.59 -5.86 14.46
N ALA A 321 -3.51 -4.90 14.37
CA ALA A 321 -3.75 -4.14 13.13
C ALA A 321 -2.53 -3.31 12.70
N TYR A 322 -1.77 -2.78 13.67
CA TYR A 322 -0.53 -2.05 13.44
C TYR A 322 0.53 -2.93 12.77
N PHE A 323 0.82 -4.12 13.34
CA PHE A 323 1.81 -5.04 12.79
C PHE A 323 1.41 -5.69 11.45
N ARG A 324 0.12 -5.65 11.10
CA ARG A 324 -0.41 -6.01 9.78
C ARG A 324 -0.32 -4.90 8.73
N LEU A 325 0.12 -3.69 9.09
CA LEU A 325 0.05 -2.49 8.24
C LEU A 325 -1.39 -2.15 7.79
N GLN A 326 -2.39 -2.51 8.59
CA GLN A 326 -3.82 -2.23 8.34
C GLN A 326 -4.32 -1.00 9.12
N SER A 327 -3.44 -0.32 9.84
CA SER A 327 -3.75 0.84 10.68
C SER A 327 -3.18 2.10 10.04
N GLN A 328 -3.98 3.17 10.01
CA GLN A 328 -3.52 4.48 9.55
C GLN A 328 -2.36 5.00 10.41
N ARG A 329 -2.36 4.73 11.72
CA ARG A 329 -1.21 5.01 12.58
C ARG A 329 0.04 4.26 12.14
N ALA A 330 -0.07 2.98 11.78
CA ALA A 330 1.08 2.20 11.28
C ALA A 330 1.67 2.81 10.01
N LEU A 331 0.84 3.14 9.01
CA LEU A 331 1.31 3.76 7.77
C LEU A 331 1.90 5.15 8.01
N THR A 332 1.29 5.94 8.91
CA THR A 332 1.81 7.26 9.27
C THR A 332 3.16 7.14 9.96
N ALA A 333 3.33 6.16 10.87
CA ALA A 333 4.61 5.91 11.53
C ALA A 333 5.68 5.47 10.52
N VAL A 334 5.36 4.60 9.56
CA VAL A 334 6.28 4.24 8.46
C VAL A 334 6.67 5.50 7.68
N ARG A 335 5.72 6.30 7.20
CA ARG A 335 6.01 7.52 6.44
C ARG A 335 6.90 8.52 7.18
N LYS A 336 6.76 8.63 8.51
CA LYS A 336 7.58 9.50 9.37
C LYS A 336 9.00 8.97 9.57
N LEU A 337 9.14 7.64 9.63
CA LEU A 337 10.41 6.96 9.91
C LEU A 337 11.16 6.58 8.64
N MET A 338 10.50 6.63 7.48
CA MET A 338 11.12 6.50 6.17
C MET A 338 12.16 7.61 5.98
N PRO A 339 13.38 7.27 5.55
CA PRO A 339 14.36 8.28 5.18
C PRO A 339 13.84 9.14 4.02
N GLY A 340 14.22 10.41 4.02
CA GLY A 340 13.77 11.40 3.05
C GLY A 340 12.66 12.33 3.54
N LEU A 341 12.45 13.40 2.80
CA LEU A 341 11.49 14.46 3.08
C LEU A 341 10.34 14.37 2.08
N ASP A 342 9.12 14.51 2.58
CA ASP A 342 7.90 14.48 1.78
C ASP A 342 7.57 15.88 1.27
N LEU A 343 7.29 16.03 -0.03
CA LEU A 343 7.01 17.33 -0.64
C LEU A 343 5.82 18.01 0.04
N GLU A 344 4.74 17.28 0.32
CA GLU A 344 3.54 17.82 0.98
C GLU A 344 3.84 18.45 2.34
N SER A 345 4.87 17.95 3.05
CA SER A 345 5.27 18.54 4.34
C SER A 345 5.96 19.90 4.22
N VAL A 346 6.55 20.20 3.07
CA VAL A 346 7.34 21.43 2.82
C VAL A 346 6.77 22.33 1.71
N LYS A 347 5.77 21.85 0.98
CA LYS A 347 5.12 22.51 -0.16
C LYS A 347 4.74 23.96 0.12
N GLY A 348 4.01 24.20 1.22
CA GLY A 348 3.59 25.57 1.56
C GLY A 348 4.76 26.52 1.85
N VAL A 349 5.87 26.01 2.38
CA VAL A 349 7.09 26.81 2.59
C VAL A 349 7.78 27.09 1.26
N LEU A 350 7.87 26.09 0.38
CA LEU A 350 8.48 26.24 -0.94
C LEU A 350 7.68 27.17 -1.86
N GLU A 351 6.35 27.18 -1.80
CA GLU A 351 5.49 28.12 -2.54
C GLU A 351 5.76 29.57 -2.11
N LEU A 352 5.78 29.83 -0.80
CA LEU A 352 6.12 31.15 -0.26
C LEU A 352 7.54 31.57 -0.65
N TYR A 353 8.48 30.62 -0.61
CA TYR A 353 9.87 30.83 -1.00
C TYR A 353 9.99 31.19 -2.50
N CYS A 354 9.43 30.40 -3.40
CA CYS A 354 9.47 30.65 -4.85
C CYS A 354 8.71 31.93 -5.25
N ARG A 355 7.63 32.25 -4.53
CA ARG A 355 6.92 33.53 -4.70
C ARG A 355 7.76 34.72 -4.28
N ALA A 356 8.59 34.57 -3.24
CA ALA A 356 9.51 35.61 -2.82
C ALA A 356 10.66 35.81 -3.84
N LEU A 357 11.14 34.74 -4.48
CA LEU A 357 12.16 34.82 -5.54
C LEU A 357 11.62 35.47 -6.81
N THR A 358 10.54 34.90 -7.37
CA THR A 358 10.04 35.29 -8.71
C THR A 358 9.10 36.50 -8.71
N GLY A 359 8.59 36.92 -7.54
CA GLY A 359 7.55 37.94 -7.41
C GLY A 359 6.17 37.52 -7.95
N ARG A 360 6.01 36.27 -8.41
CA ARG A 360 4.79 35.71 -8.98
C ARG A 360 4.24 34.60 -8.09
N ALA A 361 2.92 34.36 -8.13
CA ALA A 361 2.34 33.21 -7.44
C ALA A 361 2.66 31.94 -8.24
N LEU A 362 3.61 31.16 -7.76
CA LEU A 362 3.98 29.86 -8.31
C LEU A 362 3.39 28.75 -7.45
N GLU A 363 2.76 27.77 -8.09
CA GLU A 363 2.25 26.57 -7.43
C GLU A 363 3.36 25.49 -7.41
N ILE A 364 3.54 24.82 -6.29
CA ILE A 364 4.44 23.66 -6.20
C ILE A 364 3.61 22.39 -6.29
N ARG A 365 3.88 21.56 -7.29
CA ARG A 365 3.14 20.32 -7.53
C ARG A 365 4.07 19.11 -7.57
N PRO A 366 3.60 17.92 -7.18
CA PRO A 366 4.34 16.69 -7.38
C PRO A 366 4.50 16.37 -8.87
N ALA A 367 5.68 15.91 -9.29
CA ALA A 367 5.97 15.53 -10.68
C ALA A 367 5.13 14.33 -11.15
N GLU A 368 4.64 13.50 -10.22
CA GLU A 368 3.70 12.40 -10.45
C GLU A 368 2.39 12.88 -11.11
N GLU A 369 1.92 14.10 -10.79
CA GLU A 369 0.70 14.66 -11.41
C GLU A 369 0.85 14.83 -12.92
N LEU A 370 2.07 15.06 -13.44
CA LEU A 370 2.32 15.15 -14.88
C LEU A 370 2.05 13.79 -15.55
N VAL A 371 2.51 12.71 -14.91
CA VAL A 371 2.32 11.34 -15.39
C VAL A 371 0.85 10.92 -15.32
N GLU A 372 0.16 11.22 -14.21
CA GLU A 372 -1.28 10.93 -14.05
C GLU A 372 -2.15 11.67 -15.07
N ARG A 373 -1.75 12.89 -15.46
CA ARG A 373 -2.42 13.65 -16.52
C ARG A 373 -2.14 13.11 -17.92
N GLY A 374 -1.23 12.14 -18.07
CA GLY A 374 -0.80 11.65 -19.37
C GLY A 374 0.07 12.66 -20.13
N ILE A 375 0.62 13.65 -19.42
CA ILE A 375 1.73 14.47 -19.93
C ILE A 375 2.98 13.57 -19.80
N GLY A 376 3.15 12.64 -20.75
CA GLY A 376 4.28 11.70 -20.78
C GLY A 376 5.61 12.36 -21.10
N TRP A 377 6.04 13.30 -20.25
CA TRP A 377 7.19 14.17 -20.51
C TRP A 377 8.16 14.30 -19.35
N THR A 378 8.03 13.50 -18.29
CA THR A 378 9.00 13.53 -17.20
C THR A 378 9.07 12.16 -16.54
N SER A 379 10.28 11.70 -16.22
CA SER A 379 10.42 10.67 -15.20
C SER A 379 9.78 11.20 -13.91
N VAL A 380 9.04 10.34 -13.22
CA VAL A 380 8.37 10.61 -11.92
C VAL A 380 9.28 11.33 -10.91
N GLU A 381 10.60 11.19 -11.07
CA GLU A 381 11.61 11.63 -10.11
C GLU A 381 12.36 12.91 -10.51
N LYS A 382 12.05 13.57 -11.64
CA LYS A 382 12.79 14.77 -12.10
C LYS A 382 11.99 16.08 -11.94
N PRO A 383 12.63 17.18 -11.51
CA PRO A 383 11.98 18.48 -11.44
C PRO A 383 11.77 19.08 -12.85
N THR A 384 10.72 19.90 -13.01
CA THR A 384 10.48 20.68 -14.25
C THR A 384 9.56 21.87 -13.98
N THR A 385 9.34 22.74 -14.96
CA THR A 385 8.46 23.92 -14.84
C THR A 385 7.64 24.16 -16.10
N GLU A 386 6.35 24.51 -15.94
CA GLU A 386 5.48 24.96 -17.05
C GLU A 386 5.33 26.49 -17.08
N GLY A 387 6.09 27.20 -16.24
CA GLY A 387 6.04 28.64 -16.08
C GLY A 387 5.01 29.19 -15.08
N ARG A 388 3.95 28.43 -14.75
CA ARG A 388 3.02 28.77 -13.65
C ARG A 388 3.16 27.85 -12.43
N ALA A 389 3.55 26.61 -12.66
CA ALA A 389 3.81 25.63 -11.61
C ALA A 389 5.22 25.08 -11.77
N VAL A 390 5.87 24.82 -10.63
CA VAL A 390 7.11 24.06 -10.55
C VAL A 390 6.76 22.67 -10.05
N TYR A 391 7.13 21.67 -10.83
CA TYR A 391 6.93 20.27 -10.54
C TYR A 391 8.19 19.72 -9.88
N LEU A 392 8.03 19.11 -8.70
CA LEU A 392 9.12 18.54 -7.91
C LEU A 392 8.80 17.09 -7.56
N PRO A 393 9.79 16.23 -7.29
CA PRO A 393 9.53 14.85 -6.86
C PRO A 393 8.68 14.82 -5.59
N SER A 394 7.69 13.92 -5.48
CA SER A 394 6.86 13.82 -4.27
C SER A 394 7.66 13.54 -3.01
N ARG A 395 8.83 12.91 -3.14
CA ARG A 395 9.71 12.59 -2.04
C ARG A 395 11.17 12.71 -2.45
N LEU A 396 12.00 13.26 -1.56
CA LEU A 396 13.44 13.36 -1.78
C LEU A 396 14.22 12.70 -0.63
N GLY A 397 14.97 11.65 -0.95
CA GLY A 397 15.75 10.85 0.00
C GLY A 397 17.25 10.76 -0.33
N ILE A 398 17.80 11.77 -1.01
CA ILE A 398 19.19 11.77 -1.47
C ILE A 398 20.22 11.91 -0.33
N PHE A 399 19.80 12.42 0.82
CA PHE A 399 20.63 12.57 2.02
C PHE A 399 20.03 11.85 3.23
N GLU A 400 20.87 11.49 4.21
CA GLU A 400 20.42 10.77 5.41
C GLU A 400 19.54 11.62 6.33
N THR A 401 19.73 12.96 6.36
CA THR A 401 19.00 13.86 7.25
C THR A 401 17.92 14.65 6.52
N GLN A 402 16.80 14.88 7.20
CA GLN A 402 15.68 15.67 6.66
C GLN A 402 16.10 17.11 6.32
N ASP A 403 16.95 17.73 7.14
CA ASP A 403 17.45 19.10 6.89
C ASP A 403 18.22 19.21 5.57
N ARG A 404 19.06 18.22 5.26
CA ARG A 404 19.82 18.17 4.00
C ARG A 404 18.90 17.90 2.80
N ASN A 405 17.88 17.05 2.95
CA ASN A 405 16.87 16.86 1.91
C ASN A 405 16.01 18.11 1.70
N PHE A 406 15.73 18.87 2.76
CA PHE A 406 15.04 20.16 2.64
C PHE A 406 15.90 21.20 1.90
N GLU A 407 17.20 21.25 2.21
CA GLU A 407 18.17 22.05 1.45
C GLU A 407 18.17 21.68 -0.04
N ALA A 408 18.12 20.39 -0.37
CA ALA A 408 18.05 19.94 -1.75
C ALA A 408 16.73 20.32 -2.44
N PHE A 409 15.57 20.15 -1.78
CA PHE A 409 14.29 20.63 -2.32
C PHE A 409 14.32 22.13 -2.62
N LYS A 410 14.94 22.94 -1.74
CA LYS A 410 15.13 24.37 -2.02
C LYS A 410 15.95 24.57 -3.28
N VAL A 411 17.06 23.83 -3.47
CA VAL A 411 17.90 23.97 -4.67
C VAL A 411 17.13 23.58 -5.94
N TYR A 412 16.39 22.46 -5.93
CA TYR A 412 15.54 22.05 -7.06
C TYR A 412 14.54 23.17 -7.40
N ALA A 413 13.81 23.65 -6.39
CA ALA A 413 12.82 24.70 -6.56
C ALA A 413 13.45 26.03 -7.05
N THR A 414 14.60 26.43 -6.50
CA THR A 414 15.31 27.66 -6.90
C THR A 414 15.81 27.59 -8.33
N HIS A 415 16.35 26.46 -8.77
CA HIS A 415 16.83 26.33 -10.14
C HIS A 415 15.67 26.47 -11.15
N GLN A 416 14.57 25.74 -10.92
CA GLN A 416 13.37 25.84 -11.76
C GLN A 416 12.73 27.24 -11.73
N ALA A 417 12.67 27.86 -10.56
CA ALA A 417 12.20 29.24 -10.41
C ALA A 417 13.16 30.24 -11.08
N GLY A 418 14.45 29.95 -11.10
CA GLY A 418 15.49 30.75 -11.75
C GLY A 418 15.26 30.89 -13.24
N HIS A 419 14.80 29.83 -13.92
CA HIS A 419 14.45 29.93 -15.34
C HIS A 419 13.38 31.00 -15.60
N LEU A 420 12.40 31.13 -14.70
CA LEU A 420 11.32 32.12 -14.80
C LEU A 420 11.78 33.52 -14.40
N GLU A 421 12.53 33.62 -13.30
CA GLU A 421 13.00 34.88 -12.77
C GLU A 421 14.00 35.57 -13.71
N PHE A 422 14.91 34.79 -14.30
CA PHE A 422 15.97 35.29 -15.18
C PHE A 422 15.61 35.22 -16.68
N GLY A 423 14.32 35.07 -17.00
CA GLY A 423 13.76 35.31 -18.34
C GLY A 423 14.13 34.28 -19.39
N THR A 424 14.29 33.01 -19.04
CA THR A 424 14.62 31.94 -20.00
C THR A 424 13.55 31.79 -21.07
N PHE A 425 12.27 31.78 -20.65
CA PHE A 425 11.13 31.61 -21.55
C PHE A 425 10.73 32.91 -22.27
N ASP A 426 11.37 34.04 -21.93
CA ASP A 426 11.20 35.33 -22.59
C ASP A 426 12.13 35.50 -23.81
N PHE A 427 12.80 34.43 -24.24
CA PHE A 427 13.70 34.42 -25.40
C PHE A 427 13.01 34.93 -26.66
N ARG A 428 13.64 35.91 -27.33
CA ARG A 428 13.20 36.40 -28.65
C ARG A 428 14.31 36.21 -29.67
N TYR A 429 13.97 35.62 -30.82
CA TYR A 429 14.95 35.30 -31.85
C TYR A 429 15.65 36.57 -32.39
N ASP A 430 14.87 37.62 -32.65
CA ASP A 430 15.36 38.87 -33.25
C ASP A 430 16.02 39.82 -32.24
N ARG A 431 16.07 39.45 -30.95
CA ARG A 431 16.70 40.28 -29.91
C ARG A 431 18.20 40.03 -29.87
N ALA A 432 18.96 41.12 -29.92
CA ALA A 432 20.43 41.06 -29.84
C ALA A 432 20.91 40.53 -28.48
N ALA A 433 21.93 39.68 -28.54
CA ALA A 433 22.65 39.17 -27.38
C ALA A 433 23.51 40.30 -26.75
N ALA A 434 23.78 40.21 -25.44
CA ALA A 434 24.44 41.28 -24.68
C ALA A 434 25.96 41.10 -24.57
N VAL A 435 26.43 39.86 -24.58
CA VAL A 435 27.82 39.44 -24.37
C VAL A 435 28.45 38.95 -25.68
N PHE A 436 27.69 38.21 -26.50
CA PHE A 436 28.15 37.73 -27.80
C PHE A 436 27.65 38.62 -28.95
N GLU A 437 28.43 38.70 -30.03
CA GLU A 437 27.92 39.24 -31.29
C GLU A 437 26.88 38.29 -31.89
N SER A 438 25.74 38.84 -32.30
CA SER A 438 24.58 38.04 -32.72
C SER A 438 24.71 37.51 -34.14
N VAL A 439 24.92 36.19 -34.27
CA VAL A 439 25.10 35.51 -35.56
C VAL A 439 23.76 34.98 -36.10
N ARG A 440 22.78 34.73 -35.22
CA ARG A 440 21.45 34.16 -35.56
C ARG A 440 20.77 34.80 -36.79
N PRO A 441 20.70 36.15 -36.94
CA PRO A 441 20.04 36.76 -38.11
C PRO A 441 20.72 36.40 -39.44
N LYS A 442 22.06 36.32 -39.47
CA LYS A 442 22.82 35.94 -40.67
C LYS A 442 22.65 34.46 -41.01
N LEU A 443 22.47 33.60 -40.02
CA LEU A 443 22.27 32.16 -40.25
C LEU A 443 20.93 31.88 -40.92
N GLU A 444 19.88 32.60 -40.53
CA GLU A 444 18.56 32.42 -41.11
C GLU A 444 18.55 32.76 -42.61
N GLU A 445 19.20 33.86 -43.01
CA GLU A 445 19.31 34.26 -44.43
C GLU A 445 19.92 33.17 -45.33
N VAL A 446 20.73 32.26 -44.77
CA VAL A 446 21.37 31.19 -45.54
C VAL A 446 20.63 29.85 -45.44
N VAL A 447 19.89 29.61 -44.36
CA VAL A 447 19.13 28.36 -44.13
C VAL A 447 17.74 28.38 -44.79
N ASP A 448 17.23 29.55 -45.19
CA ASP A 448 15.84 29.85 -45.63
C ASP A 448 15.32 29.10 -46.89
N GLY A 449 15.99 28.05 -47.34
CA GLY A 449 15.52 27.13 -48.38
C GLY A 449 14.66 25.95 -47.89
N HIS A 450 14.51 25.74 -46.57
CA HIS A 450 13.98 24.48 -46.01
C HIS A 450 12.76 24.61 -45.07
N ARG A 451 12.20 25.81 -44.85
CA ARG A 451 10.97 25.94 -44.02
C ARG A 451 9.71 25.84 -44.87
N ASP A 452 9.02 24.70 -44.78
CA ASP A 452 7.69 24.52 -45.38
C ASP A 452 6.60 25.36 -44.70
N ARG A 453 6.84 25.88 -43.48
CA ARG A 453 5.86 26.67 -42.69
C ARG A 453 6.54 27.62 -41.67
N PRO A 454 5.82 28.63 -41.14
CA PRO A 454 6.32 29.47 -40.05
C PRO A 454 6.43 28.69 -38.73
N ALA A 455 7.52 28.94 -37.99
CA ALA A 455 7.74 28.38 -36.65
C ALA A 455 6.69 28.91 -35.64
N VAL A 456 6.31 28.06 -34.70
CA VAL A 456 5.27 28.39 -33.70
C VAL A 456 5.85 29.21 -32.55
N SER A 457 7.09 28.92 -32.14
CA SER A 457 7.83 29.65 -31.10
C SER A 457 9.21 30.10 -31.54
N ASP A 458 9.77 31.11 -30.87
CA ASP A 458 11.13 31.60 -31.12
C ASP A 458 12.19 30.52 -30.86
N PHE A 459 11.98 29.64 -29.88
CA PHE A 459 12.84 28.47 -29.68
C PHE A 459 12.75 27.45 -30.81
N GLU A 460 11.55 27.14 -31.34
CA GLU A 460 11.44 26.25 -32.52
C GLU A 460 12.20 26.87 -33.70
N ARG A 461 12.03 28.19 -33.93
CA ARG A 461 12.76 28.95 -34.96
C ARG A 461 14.27 28.85 -34.76
N PHE A 462 14.76 28.85 -33.53
CA PHE A 462 16.18 28.71 -33.24
C PHE A 462 16.72 27.30 -33.49
N PHE A 463 16.06 26.27 -32.94
CA PHE A 463 16.53 24.89 -33.09
C PHE A 463 16.37 24.35 -34.53
N ASP A 464 15.47 24.93 -35.33
CA ASP A 464 15.37 24.66 -36.77
C ASP A 464 16.63 25.04 -37.57
N LEU A 465 17.53 25.84 -37.01
CA LEU A 465 18.80 26.17 -37.68
C LEU A 465 19.79 25.00 -37.70
N PHE A 466 19.62 24.01 -36.84
CA PHE A 466 20.60 22.94 -36.61
C PHE A 466 20.13 21.65 -37.27
N ALA A 467 21.02 21.00 -38.03
CA ALA A 467 20.76 19.69 -38.62
C ALA A 467 20.64 18.61 -37.52
N ASP A 468 21.54 18.61 -36.52
CA ASP A 468 21.42 17.77 -35.33
C ASP A 468 20.77 18.55 -34.18
N ARG A 469 19.43 18.50 -34.14
CA ARG A 469 18.63 19.16 -33.10
C ARG A 469 18.90 18.63 -31.70
N ARG A 470 19.27 17.35 -31.57
CA ARG A 470 19.46 16.71 -30.26
C ARG A 470 20.69 17.29 -29.59
N LEU A 471 21.83 17.31 -30.30
CA LEU A 471 23.06 17.93 -29.83
C LEU A 471 22.86 19.43 -29.53
N ALA A 472 22.14 20.16 -30.38
CA ALA A 472 21.87 21.57 -30.16
C ALA A 472 21.06 21.84 -28.88
N ARG A 473 20.05 21.00 -28.57
CA ARG A 473 19.26 21.10 -27.31
C ARG A 473 20.11 20.81 -26.08
N ASP A 474 20.97 19.80 -26.14
CA ASP A 474 21.85 19.45 -25.02
C ASP A 474 22.85 20.60 -24.75
N LEU A 475 23.47 21.14 -25.80
CA LEU A 475 24.37 22.29 -25.68
C LEU A 475 23.67 23.56 -25.18
N PHE A 476 22.45 23.82 -25.63
CA PHE A 476 21.65 24.94 -25.15
C PHE A 476 21.31 24.79 -23.66
N THR A 477 20.92 23.58 -23.23
CA THR A 477 20.64 23.28 -21.83
C THR A 477 21.85 23.55 -20.95
N VAL A 478 23.04 23.08 -21.35
CA VAL A 478 24.27 23.36 -20.60
C VAL A 478 24.63 24.85 -20.55
N ALA A 479 24.46 25.57 -21.66
CA ALA A 479 24.70 27.00 -21.73
C ALA A 479 23.75 27.79 -20.82
N GLU A 480 22.46 27.47 -20.90
CA GLU A 480 21.41 28.12 -20.12
C GLU A 480 21.54 27.81 -18.63
N ASP A 481 21.77 26.55 -18.27
CA ASP A 481 22.03 26.14 -16.88
C ASP A 481 23.23 26.86 -16.29
N THR A 482 24.30 27.06 -17.07
CA THR A 482 25.49 27.79 -16.64
C THR A 482 25.13 29.24 -16.31
N ARG A 483 24.29 29.87 -17.13
CA ARG A 483 23.78 31.24 -16.91
C ARG A 483 22.91 31.30 -15.66
N ILE A 484 21.96 30.37 -15.51
CA ILE A 484 21.03 30.31 -14.39
C ILE A 484 21.77 30.04 -13.07
N ASP A 485 22.61 29.01 -13.00
CA ASP A 485 23.40 28.68 -11.82
C ASP A 485 24.24 29.88 -11.37
N SER A 486 24.89 30.56 -12.32
CA SER A 486 25.73 31.74 -12.02
C SER A 486 24.91 32.91 -11.48
N ARG A 487 23.73 33.18 -12.04
CA ARG A 487 22.82 34.23 -11.56
C ARG A 487 22.23 33.90 -10.20
N VAL A 488 21.77 32.68 -9.98
CA VAL A 488 21.27 32.19 -8.69
C VAL A 488 22.34 32.35 -7.62
N LEU A 489 23.55 31.86 -7.88
CA LEU A 489 24.66 31.94 -6.93
C LEU A 489 25.06 33.39 -6.67
N ARG A 490 24.98 34.29 -7.66
CA ARG A 490 25.28 35.71 -7.47
C ARG A 490 24.25 36.42 -6.60
N GLU A 491 22.98 36.37 -6.97
CA GLU A 491 21.89 37.11 -6.33
C GLU A 491 21.51 36.52 -4.96
N TYR A 492 21.53 35.18 -4.83
CA TYR A 492 21.03 34.48 -3.64
C TYR A 492 22.15 33.88 -2.79
N ALA A 493 22.81 34.73 -1.99
CA ALA A 493 23.90 34.30 -1.12
C ALA A 493 23.52 33.18 -0.12
N GLY A 494 22.26 33.16 0.35
CA GLY A 494 21.77 32.20 1.33
C GLY A 494 21.69 30.75 0.85
N ILE A 495 21.59 30.50 -0.46
CA ILE A 495 21.48 29.13 -1.00
C ILE A 495 22.83 28.54 -1.43
N ARG A 496 23.88 29.36 -1.59
CA ARG A 496 25.19 28.95 -2.12
C ARG A 496 25.75 27.67 -1.50
N ARG A 497 25.67 27.53 -0.18
CA ARG A 497 26.20 26.35 0.53
C ARG A 497 25.44 25.08 0.17
N ALA A 498 24.12 25.13 0.14
CA ALA A 498 23.26 24.01 -0.24
C ALA A 498 23.47 23.66 -1.73
N TYR A 499 23.50 24.68 -2.58
CA TYR A 499 23.73 24.57 -4.02
C TYR A 499 25.08 23.89 -4.34
N ALA A 500 26.18 24.40 -3.76
CA ALA A 500 27.52 23.83 -3.94
C ALA A 500 27.66 22.43 -3.32
N GLY A 501 26.85 22.09 -2.30
CA GLY A 501 26.79 20.74 -1.76
C GLY A 501 26.16 19.76 -2.75
N LEU A 502 25.08 20.17 -3.40
CA LEU A 502 24.35 19.37 -4.37
C LEU A 502 25.08 19.25 -5.71
N GLN A 503 25.72 20.32 -6.17
CA GLN A 503 26.59 20.33 -7.35
C GLN A 503 27.73 19.30 -7.22
N ARG A 504 28.42 19.26 -6.07
CA ARG A 504 29.45 18.24 -5.78
C ARG A 504 28.87 16.84 -5.73
N TRP A 505 27.73 16.67 -5.06
CA TRP A 505 27.04 15.37 -4.98
C TRP A 505 26.65 14.83 -6.36
N SER A 506 26.23 15.71 -7.27
CA SER A 506 25.87 15.37 -8.66
C SER A 506 27.12 15.03 -9.47
N ALA A 507 28.18 15.86 -9.37
CA ALA A 507 29.45 15.66 -10.07
C ALA A 507 30.12 14.32 -9.72
N GLU A 508 30.08 13.88 -8.46
CA GLU A 508 30.64 12.59 -8.01
C GLU A 508 29.95 11.36 -8.64
N ARG A 509 28.73 11.51 -9.16
CA ARG A 509 27.91 10.42 -9.73
C ARG A 509 27.87 10.43 -11.26
N ARG A 510 28.50 11.43 -11.89
CA ARG A 510 28.57 11.56 -13.34
C ARG A 510 29.45 10.46 -13.95
N PRO A 511 29.17 10.03 -15.19
CA PRO A 511 30.01 9.06 -15.88
C PRO A 511 31.44 9.61 -16.10
N PRO A 512 32.48 8.77 -15.95
CA PRO A 512 33.84 9.20 -16.26
C PRO A 512 34.00 9.46 -17.76
N LEU A 513 34.64 10.58 -18.13
CA LEU A 513 34.78 11.02 -19.53
C LEU A 513 35.46 9.98 -20.43
N GLY A 514 36.44 9.25 -19.90
CA GLY A 514 37.15 8.19 -20.64
C GLY A 514 36.29 6.96 -20.97
N ALA A 515 35.07 6.85 -20.44
CA ALA A 515 34.13 5.78 -20.78
C ALA A 515 33.12 6.19 -21.84
N LEU A 516 33.12 7.45 -22.28
CA LEU A 516 32.16 8.00 -23.24
C LEU A 516 32.83 8.24 -24.60
N PRO A 517 32.10 8.10 -25.72
CA PRO A 517 32.53 8.58 -27.03
C PRO A 517 32.94 10.06 -27.00
N LEU A 518 33.94 10.45 -27.78
CA LEU A 518 34.62 11.76 -27.67
C LEU A 518 33.68 12.98 -27.73
N ARG A 519 32.66 12.98 -28.60
CA ARG A 519 31.68 14.08 -28.68
C ARG A 519 30.75 14.10 -27.46
N GLN A 520 30.31 12.93 -26.99
CA GLN A 520 29.53 12.83 -25.75
C GLN A 520 30.36 13.26 -24.53
N ALA A 521 31.64 12.87 -24.47
CA ALA A 521 32.59 13.26 -23.45
C ALA A 521 32.85 14.78 -23.46
N PHE A 522 32.85 15.43 -24.63
CA PHE A 522 32.94 16.89 -24.72
C PHE A 522 31.75 17.57 -24.04
N VAL A 523 30.51 17.15 -24.34
CA VAL A 523 29.30 17.71 -23.70
C VAL A 523 29.30 17.43 -22.20
N GLU A 524 29.69 16.23 -21.79
CA GLU A 524 29.80 15.87 -20.36
C GLU A 524 30.87 16.72 -19.64
N GLY A 525 31.99 17.02 -20.29
CA GLY A 525 33.01 17.93 -19.78
C GLY A 525 32.49 19.35 -19.56
N LEU A 526 31.63 19.84 -20.47
CA LEU A 526 30.93 21.11 -20.30
C LEU A 526 29.95 21.07 -19.11
N ILE A 527 29.23 19.95 -18.91
CA ILE A 527 28.34 19.77 -17.75
C ILE A 527 29.12 19.79 -16.44
N LEU A 528 30.21 19.02 -16.33
CA LEU A 528 31.08 19.00 -15.15
C LEU A 528 31.59 20.40 -14.79
N PHE A 529 31.96 21.19 -15.80
CA PHE A 529 32.35 22.59 -15.58
C PHE A 529 31.18 23.47 -15.13
N SER A 530 30.00 23.30 -15.73
CA SER A 530 28.80 24.05 -15.35
C SER A 530 28.39 23.79 -13.88
N LEU A 531 28.65 22.58 -13.35
CA LEU A 531 28.40 22.24 -11.95
C LEU A 531 29.35 22.94 -10.98
N ASN A 532 30.42 23.60 -11.45
CA ASN A 532 31.37 24.33 -10.61
C ASN A 532 31.96 23.46 -9.46
N ALA A 533 32.06 22.16 -9.70
CA ALA A 533 32.48 21.14 -8.73
C ALA A 533 33.90 20.63 -8.98
N VAL A 534 34.44 20.84 -10.18
CA VAL A 534 35.75 20.34 -10.63
C VAL A 534 36.61 21.51 -11.12
N GLU A 535 37.90 21.54 -10.75
CA GLU A 535 38.85 22.61 -11.10
C GLU A 535 39.47 22.42 -12.50
N SER A 536 39.65 21.18 -12.95
CA SER A 536 40.15 20.81 -14.27
C SER A 536 39.49 19.54 -14.80
N VAL A 537 39.36 19.43 -16.12
CA VAL A 537 38.72 18.30 -16.78
C VAL A 537 39.77 17.56 -17.61
N GLU A 538 39.93 16.26 -17.38
CA GLU A 538 40.83 15.42 -18.17
C GLU A 538 40.20 15.10 -19.54
N PHE A 539 40.90 15.45 -20.62
CA PHE A 539 40.40 15.26 -21.99
C PHE A 539 41.54 14.90 -22.95
N PRO A 540 41.29 14.16 -24.04
CA PRO A 540 42.34 13.82 -25.00
C PRO A 540 43.04 15.05 -25.60
N GLU A 541 44.38 15.06 -25.58
CA GLU A 541 45.23 16.22 -25.95
C GLU A 541 44.90 16.75 -27.36
N ARG A 542 44.60 15.85 -28.30
CA ARG A 542 44.21 16.21 -29.68
C ARG A 542 43.01 17.15 -29.76
N TYR A 543 42.07 17.04 -28.82
CA TYR A 543 40.83 17.82 -28.81
C TYR A 543 40.71 18.73 -27.57
N ALA A 544 41.76 18.78 -26.73
CA ALA A 544 41.81 19.61 -25.53
C ALA A 544 41.61 21.10 -25.83
N ASP A 545 42.11 21.58 -26.99
CA ASP A 545 41.89 22.94 -27.48
C ASP A 545 40.40 23.25 -27.72
N HIS A 546 39.64 22.30 -28.25
CA HIS A 546 38.20 22.46 -28.50
C HIS A 546 37.45 22.57 -27.18
N LEU A 547 37.76 21.69 -26.20
CA LEU A 547 37.19 21.78 -24.86
C LEU A 547 37.56 23.12 -24.19
N ARG A 548 38.82 23.56 -24.29
CA ARG A 548 39.24 24.85 -23.71
C ARG A 548 38.46 26.02 -24.29
N GLN A 549 38.20 26.03 -25.60
CA GLN A 549 37.35 27.04 -26.26
C GLN A 549 35.89 26.92 -25.80
N GLY A 550 35.35 25.71 -25.65
CA GLY A 550 34.00 25.49 -25.10
C GLY A 550 33.84 26.03 -23.67
N LEU A 551 34.82 25.78 -22.81
CA LEU A 551 34.86 26.31 -21.45
C LEU A 551 34.97 27.85 -21.43
N GLN A 552 35.70 28.46 -22.38
CA GLN A 552 35.74 29.92 -22.54
C GLN A 552 34.36 30.50 -22.85
N ILE A 553 33.63 29.85 -23.77
CA ILE A 553 32.27 30.27 -24.15
C ILE A 553 31.34 30.21 -22.94
N LEU A 554 31.34 29.10 -22.19
CA LEU A 554 30.54 28.97 -20.96
C LEU A 554 30.93 29.99 -19.88
N ASN A 555 32.22 30.29 -19.72
CA ASN A 555 32.67 31.26 -18.72
C ASN A 555 32.14 32.68 -19.03
N ARG A 556 31.99 33.04 -20.32
CA ARG A 556 31.38 34.33 -20.71
C ARG A 556 29.92 34.44 -20.28
N LEU A 557 29.17 33.33 -20.23
CA LEU A 557 27.77 33.29 -19.75
C LEU A 557 27.63 33.53 -18.24
N ARG A 558 28.72 33.42 -17.48
CA ARG A 558 28.73 33.73 -16.04
C ARG A 558 28.68 35.25 -15.74
N ARG A 559 28.83 36.10 -16.78
CA ARG A 559 28.72 37.56 -16.65
C ARG A 559 27.30 38.00 -16.29
N PRO A 560 27.10 39.03 -15.47
CA PRO A 560 25.75 39.45 -15.04
C PRO A 560 24.88 39.96 -16.18
N GLU A 561 25.49 40.52 -17.23
CA GLU A 561 24.76 41.04 -18.38
C GLU A 561 24.24 39.93 -19.29
N ALA A 562 24.72 38.68 -19.15
CA ALA A 562 24.38 37.57 -20.03
C ALA A 562 22.87 37.25 -20.00
N THR A 563 22.26 37.27 -21.17
CA THR A 563 20.83 37.03 -21.42
C THR A 563 20.59 35.62 -21.97
N VAL A 564 19.33 35.19 -22.11
CA VAL A 564 19.03 33.90 -22.76
C VAL A 564 19.41 33.90 -24.24
N GLU A 565 19.40 35.09 -24.86
CA GLU A 565 19.93 35.30 -26.20
C GLU A 565 21.43 35.00 -26.27
N ASP A 566 22.19 35.28 -25.21
CA ASP A 566 23.61 34.90 -25.12
C ASP A 566 23.79 33.38 -25.00
N ALA A 567 22.89 32.68 -24.31
CA ALA A 567 22.92 31.21 -24.26
C ALA A 567 22.67 30.59 -25.65
N ALA A 568 21.77 31.18 -26.44
CA ALA A 568 21.54 30.78 -27.83
C ALA A 568 22.78 31.05 -28.71
N GLU A 569 23.42 32.21 -28.59
CA GLU A 569 24.66 32.53 -29.32
C GLU A 569 25.84 31.64 -28.91
N ALA A 570 25.94 31.28 -27.64
CA ALA A 570 26.91 30.32 -27.14
C ALA A 570 26.67 28.93 -27.74
N THR A 571 25.40 28.51 -27.85
CA THR A 571 25.01 27.21 -28.42
C THR A 571 25.50 27.04 -29.86
N VAL A 572 25.36 28.08 -30.70
CA VAL A 572 25.88 28.07 -32.08
C VAL A 572 27.38 27.79 -32.11
N ARG A 573 28.15 28.48 -31.26
CA ARG A 573 29.62 28.33 -31.19
C ARG A 573 30.03 26.97 -30.64
N LEU A 574 29.34 26.48 -29.61
CA LEU A 574 29.57 25.15 -29.03
C LEU A 574 29.22 24.04 -30.03
N TYR A 575 28.18 24.23 -30.85
CA TYR A 575 27.77 23.25 -31.86
C TYR A 575 28.83 23.06 -32.94
N ILE A 576 29.44 24.15 -33.41
CA ILE A 576 30.57 24.09 -34.36
C ILE A 576 31.72 23.25 -33.75
N LEU A 577 32.13 23.57 -32.52
CA LEU A 577 33.21 22.85 -31.83
C LEU A 577 32.88 21.37 -31.58
N ALA A 578 31.63 21.05 -31.22
CA ALA A 578 31.21 19.68 -30.96
C ALA A 578 31.16 18.83 -32.25
N ARG A 579 30.82 19.43 -33.39
CA ARG A 579 30.77 18.74 -34.68
C ARG A 579 32.15 18.48 -35.27
N ASP A 580 33.12 19.35 -35.00
CA ASP A 580 34.53 19.13 -35.36
C ASP A 580 35.14 17.91 -34.61
N ILE A 581 34.51 17.46 -33.51
CA ILE A 581 34.93 16.28 -32.75
C ILE A 581 34.17 15.03 -33.26
N PRO A 582 34.89 13.97 -33.67
CA PRO A 582 34.27 12.71 -34.09
C PRO A 582 33.64 12.00 -32.88
N ASN A 583 32.54 11.27 -33.06
CA ASN A 583 31.90 10.55 -31.97
C ASN A 583 32.35 9.08 -31.88
N THR A 584 33.64 8.88 -31.64
CA THR A 584 34.26 7.55 -31.49
C THR A 584 34.64 7.29 -30.03
N PRO A 585 34.71 6.03 -29.57
CA PRO A 585 35.27 5.72 -28.25
C PRO A 585 36.74 6.18 -28.16
N PRO A 586 37.21 6.62 -26.97
CA PRO A 586 38.59 7.07 -26.78
C PRO A 586 39.59 5.93 -27.00
N GLN A 587 40.75 6.22 -27.59
CA GLN A 587 41.76 5.19 -27.89
C GLN A 587 42.64 4.88 -26.66
N GLU A 588 42.99 3.60 -26.43
CA GLU A 588 43.73 3.14 -25.23
C GLU A 588 45.11 3.82 -25.01
N ASN A 589 45.72 4.42 -26.05
CA ASN A 589 47.04 5.06 -26.01
C ASN A 589 47.02 6.58 -26.22
N GLU A 590 45.85 7.23 -26.18
CA GLU A 590 45.75 8.69 -26.33
C GLU A 590 46.26 9.41 -25.08
N GLN A 591 47.14 10.40 -25.28
CA GLN A 591 47.62 11.28 -24.22
C GLN A 591 46.48 12.19 -23.74
N GLN A 592 46.31 12.29 -22.42
CA GLN A 592 45.30 13.13 -21.79
C GLN A 592 45.93 14.43 -21.28
N GLU A 593 45.24 15.54 -21.50
CA GLU A 593 45.59 16.85 -20.97
C GLU A 593 44.57 17.24 -19.88
N GLN A 594 45.05 17.86 -18.81
CA GLN A 594 44.16 18.52 -17.82
C GLN A 594 43.77 19.90 -18.34
N VAL A 595 42.56 20.02 -18.84
CA VAL A 595 42.02 21.27 -19.37
C VAL A 595 41.47 22.09 -18.21
N GLN A 596 42.04 23.27 -18.01
CA GLN A 596 41.58 24.25 -17.02
C GLN A 596 40.73 25.34 -17.67
N PRO A 597 39.74 25.88 -16.94
CA PRO A 597 39.03 27.07 -17.39
C PRO A 597 40.00 28.28 -17.36
N PRO A 598 39.97 29.16 -18.36
CA PRO A 598 40.88 30.30 -18.40
C PRO A 598 40.48 31.42 -17.43
N ASP A 599 41.49 32.04 -16.81
CA ASP A 599 41.34 33.07 -15.77
C ASP A 599 40.82 34.42 -16.32
N GLU A 600 41.21 34.83 -17.54
CA GLU A 600 40.69 36.04 -18.20
C GLU A 600 40.71 35.84 -19.73
N ALA A 601 39.59 36.11 -20.41
CA ALA A 601 39.51 36.01 -21.87
C ALA A 601 39.85 37.35 -22.52
N GLU A 602 40.98 37.42 -23.23
CA GLU A 602 41.26 38.49 -24.20
C GLU A 602 40.17 38.46 -25.30
N GLN A 603 39.64 39.64 -25.62
CA GLN A 603 38.65 39.80 -26.69
C GLN A 603 39.35 39.75 -28.05
N THR A 604 39.35 38.59 -28.70
CA THR A 604 39.57 38.52 -30.15
C THR A 604 38.27 38.93 -30.86
N PRO A 605 38.31 39.91 -31.78
CA PRO A 605 37.17 40.18 -32.66
C PRO A 605 36.82 38.92 -33.46
N GLU A 606 35.57 38.48 -33.37
CA GLU A 606 35.10 37.30 -34.08
C GLU A 606 34.72 37.68 -35.52
N ASP A 607 35.19 36.92 -36.52
CA ASP A 607 34.74 37.07 -37.90
C ASP A 607 33.40 36.34 -38.07
N LEU A 608 32.32 37.11 -38.10
CA LEU A 608 30.95 36.59 -38.23
C LEU A 608 30.74 35.80 -39.53
N ASP A 609 31.40 36.19 -40.62
CA ASP A 609 31.23 35.51 -41.90
C ASP A 609 31.96 34.15 -41.89
N GLN A 610 33.10 34.07 -41.19
CA GLN A 610 33.79 32.81 -40.94
C GLN A 610 32.93 31.85 -40.07
N LEU A 611 32.29 32.35 -39.01
CA LEU A 611 31.40 31.55 -38.15
C LEU A 611 30.20 31.00 -38.92
N VAL A 612 29.59 31.81 -39.79
CA VAL A 612 28.48 31.37 -40.67
C VAL A 612 28.93 30.24 -41.59
N ASN A 613 30.12 30.36 -42.20
CA ASN A 613 30.67 29.31 -43.07
C ASN A 613 30.98 28.01 -42.31
N GLN A 614 31.54 28.11 -41.10
CA GLN A 614 31.81 26.95 -40.24
C GLN A 614 30.52 26.25 -39.80
N PHE A 615 29.50 27.02 -39.43
CA PHE A 615 28.19 26.48 -39.08
C PHE A 615 27.54 25.73 -40.24
N GLN A 616 27.60 26.27 -41.46
CA GLN A 616 27.09 25.60 -42.67
C GLN A 616 27.83 24.30 -42.96
N ALA A 617 29.16 24.29 -42.82
CA ALA A 617 29.94 23.07 -42.98
C ALA A 617 29.51 22.00 -41.96
N ALA A 618 29.39 22.37 -40.69
CA ALA A 618 28.95 21.48 -39.62
C ALA A 618 27.53 20.90 -39.86
N ASN A 619 26.60 21.70 -40.38
CA ASN A 619 25.26 21.23 -40.75
C ASN A 619 25.26 20.32 -41.99
N ALA A 620 26.02 20.67 -43.03
CA ALA A 620 26.11 19.86 -44.25
C ALA A 620 26.72 18.47 -43.96
N GLU A 621 27.68 18.40 -43.05
CA GLU A 621 28.23 17.14 -42.55
C GLU A 621 27.22 16.34 -41.73
N ALA A 622 26.39 16.99 -40.91
CA ALA A 622 25.35 16.32 -40.14
C ALA A 622 24.24 15.73 -41.03
N GLU A 623 23.83 16.44 -42.09
CA GLU A 623 22.84 15.96 -43.06
C GLU A 623 23.34 14.75 -43.88
N GLN A 624 24.66 14.63 -44.08
CA GLN A 624 25.28 13.48 -44.76
C GLN A 624 25.37 12.22 -43.87
N GLY A 625 25.00 12.33 -42.59
CA GLY A 625 25.10 11.26 -41.59
C GLY A 625 26.51 11.07 -41.04
N GLU A 626 26.65 10.28 -39.97
CA GLU A 626 27.95 9.94 -39.38
C GLU A 626 28.76 9.13 -40.40
N SER A 627 29.74 9.81 -41.01
CA SER A 627 30.41 9.37 -42.23
C SER A 627 31.62 8.45 -41.99
N GLY A 628 31.98 8.18 -40.73
CA GLY A 628 33.07 7.28 -40.35
C GLY A 628 32.61 5.84 -40.07
N PRO A 629 33.30 4.79 -40.54
CA PRO A 629 32.95 3.38 -40.24
C PRO A 629 33.10 2.99 -38.76
N GLU A 630 33.67 3.86 -37.92
CA GLU A 630 33.89 3.67 -36.48
C GLU A 630 33.12 4.70 -35.61
N GLU A 631 32.33 5.61 -36.21
CA GLU A 631 31.55 6.61 -35.46
C GLU A 631 30.26 5.99 -34.90
N GLU A 632 29.99 6.25 -33.61
CA GLU A 632 28.77 5.85 -32.91
C GLU A 632 27.74 6.98 -32.92
N PRO A 633 26.43 6.67 -32.88
CA PRO A 633 25.38 7.68 -32.81
C PRO A 633 25.48 8.51 -31.53
N TYR A 634 25.25 9.82 -31.65
CA TYR A 634 25.19 10.70 -30.48
C TYR A 634 24.00 10.36 -29.55
N GLU A 635 24.31 10.14 -28.28
CA GLU A 635 23.34 9.97 -27.20
C GLU A 635 23.46 11.14 -26.21
N SER A 636 22.32 11.64 -25.75
CA SER A 636 22.26 12.73 -24.78
C SER A 636 22.84 12.28 -23.44
N PRO A 637 23.64 13.13 -22.77
CA PRO A 637 24.17 12.82 -21.45
C PRO A 637 23.03 12.69 -20.43
N PRO A 638 23.25 11.97 -19.31
CA PRO A 638 22.25 11.92 -18.25
C PRO A 638 21.97 13.33 -17.72
N ASP A 639 20.72 13.63 -17.35
CA ASP A 639 20.36 14.91 -16.75
C ASP A 639 21.01 15.11 -15.38
N VAL A 640 21.19 16.37 -14.99
CA VAL A 640 21.59 16.73 -13.62
C VAL A 640 20.35 16.72 -12.73
N GLU A 641 20.40 16.03 -11.58
CA GLU A 641 19.23 15.66 -10.79
C GLU A 641 18.38 16.86 -10.35
N TYR A 642 19.01 17.97 -9.97
CA TYR A 642 18.28 19.18 -9.53
C TYR A 642 17.86 20.10 -10.68
N ARG A 643 18.49 19.97 -11.85
CA ARG A 643 18.16 20.74 -13.05
C ARG A 643 17.01 20.10 -13.82
N GLY A 644 16.89 18.78 -13.74
CA GLY A 644 15.74 18.03 -14.22
C GLY A 644 15.55 18.08 -15.73
N ASP A 645 14.30 17.94 -16.18
CA ASP A 645 13.98 17.94 -17.61
C ASP A 645 13.62 19.36 -18.07
N PHE A 646 14.44 19.90 -18.98
CA PHE A 646 14.36 21.27 -19.47
C PHE A 646 13.95 21.29 -20.96
N LYS A 647 12.71 21.73 -21.23
CA LYS A 647 12.11 21.75 -22.58
C LYS A 647 11.61 23.15 -22.96
N PRO A 648 12.52 24.07 -23.35
CA PRO A 648 12.18 25.48 -23.57
C PRO A 648 11.18 25.73 -24.69
N GLU A 649 11.26 24.99 -25.81
CA GLU A 649 10.33 25.09 -26.94
C GLU A 649 8.87 24.86 -26.53
N LEU A 650 8.63 23.80 -25.74
CA LEU A 650 7.29 23.40 -25.32
C LEU A 650 6.70 24.43 -24.36
N VAL A 651 7.48 24.88 -23.37
CA VAL A 651 7.04 25.87 -22.38
C VAL A 651 6.73 27.21 -23.03
N GLN A 652 7.59 27.67 -23.95
CA GLN A 652 7.36 28.92 -24.68
C GLN A 652 6.15 28.82 -25.61
N THR A 653 6.00 27.70 -26.33
CA THR A 653 4.81 27.46 -27.18
C THR A 653 3.52 27.48 -26.36
N LEU A 654 3.52 26.83 -25.19
CA LEU A 654 2.39 26.84 -24.26
C LEU A 654 2.06 28.26 -23.79
N GLN A 655 3.08 29.07 -23.50
CA GLN A 655 2.90 30.46 -23.11
C GLN A 655 2.32 31.31 -24.26
N GLU A 656 2.85 31.18 -25.47
CA GLU A 656 2.38 31.92 -26.65
C GLU A 656 0.94 31.55 -27.02
N MET A 657 0.58 30.28 -26.90
CA MET A 657 -0.81 29.83 -27.09
C MET A 657 -1.76 30.37 -26.03
N ARG A 658 -1.32 30.46 -24.77
CA ARG A 658 -2.11 31.09 -23.68
C ARG A 658 -2.31 32.59 -23.93
N GLU A 659 -1.36 33.25 -24.59
CA GLU A 659 -1.39 34.69 -24.91
C GLU A 659 -2.19 35.01 -26.20
N ALA A 660 -2.18 34.11 -27.20
CA ALA A 660 -2.92 34.24 -28.45
C ALA A 660 -4.44 34.14 -28.24
N ARG A 661 -5.12 35.29 -28.13
CA ARG A 661 -6.58 35.39 -27.97
C ARG A 661 -7.34 35.02 -29.26
N GLY A 662 -7.86 33.79 -29.38
CA GLY A 662 -8.76 33.40 -30.48
C GLY A 662 -9.30 31.97 -30.40
N GLU A 663 -10.40 31.67 -31.10
CA GLU A 663 -10.94 30.31 -31.29
C GLU A 663 -9.87 29.39 -31.90
N GLN A 664 -9.69 28.20 -31.33
CA GLN A 664 -8.69 27.23 -31.80
C GLN A 664 -8.99 26.79 -33.23
N SER A 665 -8.10 27.10 -34.18
CA SER A 665 -8.14 26.52 -35.53
C SER A 665 -7.65 25.06 -35.48
N GLN A 666 -8.18 24.19 -36.34
CA GLN A 666 -7.66 22.82 -36.54
C GLN A 666 -6.15 22.81 -36.88
N GLU A 667 -5.62 23.90 -37.44
CA GLU A 667 -4.19 24.09 -37.71
C GLU A 667 -3.34 24.15 -36.44
N GLN A 668 -3.82 24.78 -35.35
CA GLN A 668 -3.07 24.87 -34.09
C GLN A 668 -2.96 23.51 -33.40
N LYS A 669 -3.99 22.66 -33.54
CA LYS A 669 -3.99 21.27 -33.05
C LYS A 669 -3.05 20.37 -33.85
N ALA A 670 -2.93 20.59 -35.16
CA ALA A 670 -1.97 19.89 -36.00
C ALA A 670 -0.52 20.31 -35.65
N GLN A 671 -0.30 21.59 -35.38
CA GLN A 671 1.00 22.12 -34.94
C GLN A 671 1.49 21.52 -33.61
N LEU A 672 0.61 21.36 -32.61
CA LEU A 672 0.92 20.71 -31.33
C LEU A 672 1.30 19.23 -31.49
N ASN A 673 0.57 18.50 -32.32
CA ASN A 673 0.89 17.10 -32.63
C ASN A 673 2.28 16.98 -33.28
N GLU A 674 2.61 17.86 -34.23
CA GLU A 674 3.88 17.82 -34.95
C GLU A 674 5.07 18.28 -34.09
N LEU A 675 4.88 19.27 -33.19
CA LEU A 675 5.90 19.64 -32.21
C LEU A 675 6.22 18.47 -31.27
N ALA A 676 5.19 17.74 -30.82
CA ALA A 676 5.36 16.51 -30.07
C ALA A 676 6.05 15.40 -30.89
N GLU A 677 5.93 15.41 -32.22
CA GLU A 677 6.69 14.52 -33.12
C GLU A 677 8.16 14.92 -33.27
N LYS A 678 8.47 16.23 -33.29
CA LYS A 678 9.84 16.79 -33.42
C LYS A 678 10.66 16.79 -32.12
N SER A 679 10.01 16.69 -30.97
CA SER A 679 10.69 16.41 -29.70
C SER A 679 11.15 14.96 -29.70
N ALA A 680 12.45 14.73 -29.88
CA ALA A 680 13.06 13.42 -30.16
C ALA A 680 12.92 12.37 -29.05
N GLU A 681 12.22 12.68 -27.96
CA GLU A 681 12.14 11.87 -26.73
C GLU A 681 10.74 11.38 -26.38
N VAL A 682 9.72 11.73 -27.18
CA VAL A 682 8.35 11.30 -26.90
C VAL A 682 8.14 9.90 -27.43
N GLU A 683 8.08 8.92 -26.52
CA GLU A 683 7.62 7.57 -26.84
C GLU A 683 6.32 7.65 -27.65
N GLN A 684 6.26 6.92 -28.77
CA GLN A 684 5.10 6.90 -29.68
C GLN A 684 3.77 6.64 -28.96
N GLN A 685 3.79 5.98 -27.80
CA GLN A 685 2.61 5.62 -27.01
C GLN A 685 2.03 6.79 -26.20
N ALA A 686 2.81 7.81 -25.83
CA ALA A 686 2.38 8.92 -24.97
C ALA A 686 1.85 10.15 -25.74
N ARG A 687 2.04 10.18 -27.08
CA ARG A 687 1.70 11.30 -27.97
C ARG A 687 0.22 11.74 -27.95
N PRO A 688 -0.78 10.83 -27.97
CA PRO A 688 -2.18 11.25 -28.03
C PRO A 688 -2.70 11.89 -26.74
N GLN A 689 -2.14 11.50 -25.60
CA GLN A 689 -2.51 12.05 -24.30
C GLN A 689 -1.92 13.44 -24.09
N LEU A 690 -0.67 13.66 -24.46
CA LEU A 690 -0.08 14.99 -24.39
C LEU A 690 -0.93 16.02 -25.13
N VAL A 691 -1.32 15.71 -26.37
CA VAL A 691 -2.08 16.65 -27.20
C VAL A 691 -3.42 16.99 -26.54
N ARG A 692 -4.08 16.01 -25.90
CA ARG A 692 -5.31 16.24 -25.11
C ARG A 692 -5.08 17.12 -23.87
N VAL A 693 -3.92 17.00 -23.22
CA VAL A 693 -3.62 17.83 -22.04
C VAL A 693 -3.28 19.26 -22.45
N LEU A 694 -2.49 19.43 -23.52
CA LEU A 694 -2.18 20.75 -24.09
C LEU A 694 -3.48 21.45 -24.56
N GLU A 695 -4.42 20.68 -25.14
CA GLU A 695 -5.77 21.17 -25.44
C GLU A 695 -6.53 21.61 -24.18
N ALA A 696 -6.52 20.82 -23.11
CA ALA A 696 -7.21 21.15 -21.86
C ALA A 696 -6.63 22.40 -21.17
N GLU A 697 -5.32 22.58 -21.16
CA GLU A 697 -4.68 23.73 -20.51
C GLU A 697 -4.92 25.05 -21.23
N SER A 698 -5.00 25.03 -22.56
CA SER A 698 -5.32 26.22 -23.35
C SER A 698 -6.73 26.79 -23.05
N THR A 699 -7.64 25.96 -22.53
CA THR A 699 -9.02 26.35 -22.22
C THR A 699 -9.21 26.88 -20.78
N ASN A 700 -8.22 26.73 -19.90
CA ASN A 700 -8.31 27.16 -18.50
C ASN A 700 -8.03 28.67 -18.33
N ARG A 701 -9.03 29.51 -18.67
CA ARG A 701 -9.08 30.91 -18.25
C ARG A 701 -9.51 31.02 -16.78
N ALA A 702 -8.77 31.83 -16.01
CA ALA A 702 -9.20 32.52 -14.80
C ALA A 702 -10.10 31.75 -13.82
N GLY A 703 -9.50 31.17 -12.76
CA GLY A 703 -10.15 31.02 -11.46
C GLY A 703 -11.42 30.16 -11.38
N THR A 704 -11.71 29.36 -12.40
CA THR A 704 -12.71 28.29 -12.33
C THR A 704 -11.94 26.98 -12.34
N GLY A 705 -12.23 26.12 -11.36
CA GLY A 705 -11.58 24.81 -11.21
C GLY A 705 -11.62 24.04 -12.53
N PRO A 706 -10.61 23.20 -12.81
CA PRO A 706 -10.44 22.57 -14.11
C PRO A 706 -11.75 21.90 -14.53
N ALA A 707 -12.32 22.36 -15.65
CA ALA A 707 -13.38 21.66 -16.32
C ALA A 707 -12.80 20.31 -16.73
N GLN A 708 -13.20 19.26 -16.01
CA GLN A 708 -12.78 17.90 -16.27
C GLN A 708 -13.07 17.59 -17.75
N PRO A 709 -12.12 17.00 -18.49
CA PRO A 709 -12.43 16.46 -19.81
C PRO A 709 -13.57 15.48 -19.61
N GLN A 710 -14.68 15.67 -20.34
CA GLN A 710 -15.77 14.69 -20.34
C GLN A 710 -15.17 13.35 -20.78
N PRO A 711 -15.02 12.36 -19.88
CA PRO A 711 -14.67 11.03 -20.30
C PRO A 711 -15.90 10.48 -21.00
N GLU A 712 -15.73 9.87 -22.16
CA GLU A 712 -16.65 8.79 -22.56
C GLU A 712 -16.85 7.90 -21.34
N GLU A 713 -18.11 7.72 -20.91
CA GLU A 713 -18.59 7.14 -19.65
C GLU A 713 -17.65 6.08 -19.02
N ALA A 714 -16.58 6.56 -18.35
CA ALA A 714 -15.64 5.72 -17.64
C ALA A 714 -16.10 5.63 -16.18
N GLU A 715 -16.40 4.41 -15.74
CA GLU A 715 -16.78 4.13 -14.35
C GLU A 715 -15.72 4.70 -13.37
N GLN A 716 -16.11 5.68 -12.54
CA GLN A 716 -15.20 6.30 -11.57
C GLN A 716 -15.18 5.52 -10.26
N TRP A 717 -13.98 5.13 -9.83
CA TRP A 717 -13.72 4.41 -8.58
C TRP A 717 -13.08 5.34 -7.53
N PHE A 718 -13.60 5.29 -6.31
CA PHE A 718 -13.11 6.06 -5.15
C PHE A 718 -12.74 5.12 -4.01
N TYR A 719 -11.72 5.47 -3.23
CA TYR A 719 -11.28 4.70 -2.07
C TYR A 719 -11.48 5.51 -0.79
N TYR A 720 -12.02 4.88 0.24
CA TYR A 720 -12.31 5.51 1.53
C TYR A 720 -11.80 4.67 2.69
N ASP A 721 -11.35 5.38 3.72
CA ASP A 721 -10.97 4.80 5.00
C ASP A 721 -12.21 4.29 5.75
N GLU A 722 -12.06 3.16 6.44
CA GLU A 722 -13.10 2.60 7.31
C GLU A 722 -12.68 2.64 8.77
N TRP A 723 -13.59 3.04 9.66
CA TRP A 723 -13.29 3.07 11.08
C TRP A 723 -13.43 1.68 11.73
N ASP A 724 -12.34 1.17 12.28
CA ASP A 724 -12.34 -0.04 13.09
C ASP A 724 -12.52 0.32 14.57
N TYR A 725 -13.73 0.09 15.10
CA TYR A 725 -14.04 0.41 16.49
C TYR A 725 -13.29 -0.46 17.51
N ARG A 726 -12.84 -1.66 17.12
CA ARG A 726 -12.08 -2.57 17.99
C ARG A 726 -10.65 -2.10 18.09
N ALA A 727 -10.04 -1.74 16.97
CA ALA A 727 -8.71 -1.14 16.93
C ALA A 727 -8.70 0.33 17.40
N ARG A 728 -9.85 1.01 17.41
CA ARG A 728 -9.99 2.46 17.62
C ARG A 728 -9.09 3.26 16.67
N ASP A 729 -9.01 2.81 15.43
CA ASP A 729 -8.19 3.42 14.38
C ASP A 729 -8.84 3.21 13.00
N TYR A 730 -8.37 3.93 11.99
CA TYR A 730 -8.84 3.76 10.61
C TYR A 730 -8.07 2.66 9.88
N ARG A 731 -8.80 1.91 9.04
CA ARG A 731 -8.26 1.05 7.99
C ARG A 731 -8.15 1.89 6.70
N PRO A 732 -6.94 2.15 6.20
CA PRO A 732 -6.71 3.06 5.08
C PRO A 732 -7.14 2.44 3.75
N ALA A 733 -7.80 3.22 2.88
CA ALA A 733 -8.26 2.82 1.55
C ALA A 733 -9.04 1.49 1.51
N TRP A 734 -9.73 1.17 2.61
CA TRP A 734 -10.30 -0.17 2.84
C TRP A 734 -11.57 -0.44 2.05
N CYS A 735 -12.33 0.62 1.75
CA CYS A 735 -13.59 0.53 1.03
C CYS A 735 -13.44 1.14 -0.36
N ARG A 736 -13.82 0.40 -1.39
CA ARG A 736 -13.87 0.85 -2.78
C ARG A 736 -15.32 1.15 -3.18
N LEU A 737 -15.55 2.38 -3.64
CA LEU A 737 -16.83 2.92 -4.05
C LEU A 737 -16.85 3.16 -5.57
N ARG A 738 -17.87 2.65 -6.24
CA ARG A 738 -18.16 2.84 -7.66
C ARG A 738 -19.25 3.90 -7.82
N GLN A 739 -18.90 5.02 -8.43
CA GLN A 739 -19.85 6.07 -8.77
C GLN A 739 -20.44 5.82 -10.17
N ARG A 740 -21.76 5.84 -10.31
CA ARG A 740 -22.44 5.73 -11.60
C ARG A 740 -23.72 6.56 -11.69
N PRO A 741 -24.03 7.18 -12.84
CA PRO A 741 -25.35 7.76 -13.06
C PRO A 741 -26.43 6.66 -13.12
N VAL A 742 -27.64 6.98 -12.68
CA VAL A 742 -28.81 6.10 -12.88
C VAL A 742 -29.24 6.14 -14.34
N GLU A 743 -29.66 5.00 -14.90
CA GLU A 743 -30.21 4.91 -16.26
C GLU A 743 -31.45 5.81 -16.45
N GLU A 744 -31.62 6.38 -17.64
CA GLU A 744 -32.76 7.23 -17.96
C GLU A 744 -34.04 6.39 -18.22
N GLY A 745 -35.07 6.61 -17.39
CA GLY A 745 -36.40 6.01 -17.51
C GLY A 745 -37.42 6.91 -18.20
N ASN A 746 -38.71 6.68 -17.90
CA ASN A 746 -39.80 7.45 -18.50
C ASN A 746 -40.09 8.73 -17.67
N PRO A 747 -39.88 9.95 -18.23
CA PRO A 747 -40.14 11.21 -17.53
C PRO A 747 -41.59 11.38 -17.07
N GLY A 748 -42.54 10.72 -17.76
CA GLY A 748 -43.97 10.79 -17.43
C GLY A 748 -44.34 10.22 -16.05
N TYR A 749 -43.44 9.48 -15.38
CA TYR A 749 -43.64 9.09 -13.98
C TYR A 749 -43.75 10.30 -13.05
N PHE A 750 -42.85 11.27 -13.21
CA PHE A 750 -42.78 12.48 -12.40
C PHE A 750 -44.09 13.28 -12.45
N ASP A 751 -44.62 13.49 -13.65
CA ASP A 751 -45.87 14.23 -13.85
C ASP A 751 -47.09 13.51 -13.29
N ARG A 752 -47.12 12.16 -13.35
CA ARG A 752 -48.20 11.38 -12.73
C ARG A 752 -48.22 11.53 -11.21
N VAL A 753 -47.05 11.54 -10.58
CA VAL A 753 -46.93 11.71 -9.12
C VAL A 753 -47.42 13.11 -8.72
N LEU A 754 -47.00 14.16 -9.43
CA LEU A 754 -47.46 15.52 -9.17
C LEU A 754 -48.98 15.68 -9.30
N ARG A 755 -49.61 15.03 -10.29
CA ARG A 755 -51.08 15.02 -10.43
C ARG A 755 -51.76 14.29 -9.26
N THR A 756 -51.18 13.18 -8.81
CA THR A 756 -51.71 12.38 -7.69
C THR A 756 -51.69 13.16 -6.38
N TYR A 757 -50.64 13.96 -6.16
CA TYR A 757 -50.44 14.73 -4.94
C TYR A 757 -50.67 16.25 -5.12
N ALA A 758 -51.44 16.66 -6.13
CA ALA A 758 -51.62 18.08 -6.47
C ALA A 758 -52.03 18.99 -5.28
N PRO A 759 -52.95 18.59 -4.37
CA PRO A 759 -53.27 19.40 -3.20
C PRO A 759 -52.07 19.60 -2.26
N VAL A 760 -51.26 18.55 -2.08
CA VAL A 760 -50.06 18.58 -1.23
C VAL A 760 -48.98 19.45 -1.86
N VAL A 761 -48.79 19.35 -3.18
CA VAL A 761 -47.85 20.20 -3.93
C VAL A 761 -48.21 21.69 -3.77
N TYR A 762 -49.50 22.01 -3.86
CA TYR A 762 -49.98 23.39 -3.66
C TYR A 762 -49.66 23.91 -2.26
N ASP A 763 -49.93 23.13 -1.22
CA ASP A 763 -49.62 23.49 0.16
C ASP A 763 -48.11 23.63 0.41
N ILE A 764 -47.30 22.75 -0.17
CA ILE A 764 -45.83 22.80 -0.13
C ILE A 764 -45.35 24.10 -0.77
N ARG A 765 -45.71 24.38 -2.03
CA ARG A 765 -45.29 25.61 -2.73
C ARG A 765 -45.61 26.85 -1.93
N ARG A 766 -46.86 26.97 -1.45
CA ARG A 766 -47.28 28.11 -0.60
C ARG A 766 -46.44 28.23 0.66
N GLN A 767 -46.14 27.13 1.35
CA GLN A 767 -45.34 27.15 2.57
C GLN A 767 -43.87 27.49 2.33
N PHE A 768 -43.31 27.08 1.20
CA PHE A 768 -41.90 27.30 0.85
C PHE A 768 -41.66 28.68 0.20
N GLU A 769 -42.63 29.22 -0.54
CA GLU A 769 -42.59 30.61 -1.01
C GLU A 769 -42.54 31.61 0.15
N MET A 770 -43.20 31.31 1.28
CA MET A 770 -43.14 32.13 2.50
C MET A 770 -41.78 32.08 3.22
N LEU A 771 -40.90 31.13 2.88
CA LEU A 771 -39.55 31.01 3.46
C LEU A 771 -38.48 31.73 2.64
N ARG A 772 -38.82 32.20 1.43
CA ARG A 772 -37.90 32.95 0.59
C ARG A 772 -37.55 34.25 1.31
N PRO A 773 -36.27 34.52 1.65
CA PRO A 773 -35.91 35.75 2.33
C PRO A 773 -36.32 36.95 1.49
N GLU A 774 -36.82 38.00 2.13
CA GLU A 774 -36.83 39.32 1.50
C GLU A 774 -35.37 39.69 1.20
N LEU A 775 -35.03 39.85 -0.09
CA LEU A 775 -33.67 40.16 -0.57
C LEU A 775 -33.01 41.33 0.17
N LEU A 776 -33.80 42.19 0.83
CA LEU A 776 -33.37 43.34 1.61
C LEU A 776 -34.12 43.39 2.94
N ARG A 777 -33.59 42.79 4.01
CA ARG A 777 -34.17 42.98 5.35
C ARG A 777 -33.70 44.34 5.89
N LYS A 778 -34.65 45.27 6.06
CA LYS A 778 -34.37 46.59 6.65
C LYS A 778 -34.22 46.46 8.17
N VAL A 779 -32.99 46.58 8.66
CA VAL A 779 -32.68 46.61 10.09
C VAL A 779 -32.80 48.05 10.57
N LYS A 780 -33.73 48.30 11.50
CA LYS A 780 -34.07 49.61 12.05
C LYS A 780 -33.33 49.90 13.36
N ARG A 781 -33.34 51.16 13.82
CA ARG A 781 -32.75 51.61 15.09
C ARG A 781 -31.24 51.30 15.25
N LEU A 782 -30.45 51.65 14.25
CA LEU A 782 -29.00 51.54 14.22
C LEU A 782 -28.33 52.91 14.46
N ARG A 783 -27.10 52.91 14.98
CA ARG A 783 -26.30 54.14 15.15
C ARG A 783 -25.75 54.69 13.84
N ASP A 784 -25.68 53.85 12.81
CA ASP A 784 -25.16 54.18 11.49
C ASP A 784 -25.88 53.32 10.43
N GLY A 785 -26.11 53.86 9.24
CA GLY A 785 -26.88 53.23 8.18
C GLY A 785 -27.17 54.15 6.99
N GLU A 786 -27.56 53.55 5.86
CA GLU A 786 -27.76 54.25 4.58
C GLU A 786 -29.05 55.08 4.53
N GLU A 787 -30.05 54.72 5.35
CA GLU A 787 -31.33 55.43 5.45
C GLU A 787 -31.59 55.88 6.88
N LEU A 788 -32.39 56.94 7.05
CA LEU A 788 -32.91 57.33 8.36
C LEU A 788 -34.17 56.53 8.69
N ASP A 789 -34.26 56.03 9.92
CA ASP A 789 -35.49 55.45 10.45
C ASP A 789 -36.36 56.58 10.98
N PHE A 790 -37.31 57.04 10.15
CA PHE A 790 -38.17 58.18 10.48
C PHE A 790 -38.89 58.02 11.82
N ASP A 791 -39.28 56.80 12.20
CA ASP A 791 -39.93 56.53 13.48
C ASP A 791 -38.98 56.84 14.66
N ALA A 792 -37.73 56.38 14.57
CA ALA A 792 -36.69 56.63 15.58
C ALA A 792 -36.22 58.09 15.59
N VAL A 793 -36.19 58.76 14.44
CA VAL A 793 -35.89 60.20 14.34
C VAL A 793 -36.98 61.03 15.01
N VAL A 794 -38.25 60.68 14.78
CA VAL A 794 -39.39 61.36 15.42
C VAL A 794 -39.34 61.14 16.94
N GLU A 795 -39.09 59.92 17.41
CA GLU A 795 -38.88 59.63 18.84
C GLU A 795 -37.71 60.46 19.41
N ALA A 796 -36.55 60.49 18.76
CA ALA A 796 -35.39 61.27 19.20
C ALA A 796 -35.66 62.79 19.23
N ILE A 797 -36.44 63.32 18.30
CA ILE A 797 -36.83 64.74 18.30
C ILE A 797 -37.83 65.03 19.43
N LEU A 798 -38.76 64.11 19.70
CA LEU A 798 -39.70 64.20 20.82
C LEU A 798 -38.96 64.16 22.16
N GLU A 799 -38.03 63.23 22.35
CA GLU A 799 -37.16 63.12 23.53
C GLU A 799 -36.34 64.41 23.74
N LYS A 800 -35.74 64.93 22.67
CA LYS A 800 -34.99 66.19 22.71
C LYS A 800 -35.85 67.39 23.09
N ARG A 801 -37.10 67.46 22.59
CA ARG A 801 -38.07 68.50 22.96
C ARG A 801 -38.60 68.34 24.39
N ALA A 802 -38.62 67.11 24.90
CA ALA A 802 -38.98 66.79 26.28
C ALA A 802 -37.82 66.97 27.28
N GLY A 803 -36.64 67.43 26.83
CA GLY A 803 -35.46 67.64 27.67
C GLY A 803 -34.73 66.35 28.07
N GLN A 804 -35.03 65.22 27.41
CA GLN A 804 -34.37 63.93 27.62
C GLN A 804 -33.22 63.75 26.62
N ALA A 805 -32.22 62.95 27.00
CA ALA A 805 -31.10 62.62 26.10
C ALA A 805 -31.60 61.72 24.97
N PRO A 806 -31.57 62.17 23.70
CA PRO A 806 -32.16 61.43 22.60
C PRO A 806 -31.30 60.22 22.21
N SER A 807 -31.96 59.15 21.77
CA SER A 807 -31.26 57.96 21.27
C SER A 807 -30.48 58.23 19.98
N GLU A 808 -29.22 57.83 19.92
CA GLU A 808 -28.36 57.95 18.72
C GLU A 808 -28.70 56.91 17.63
N LYS A 809 -29.62 55.99 17.91
CA LYS A 809 -29.99 54.86 17.05
C LYS A 809 -31.06 55.26 16.02
N VAL A 810 -30.77 56.23 15.17
CA VAL A 810 -31.75 56.84 14.23
C VAL A 810 -31.64 56.34 12.79
N TYR A 811 -30.71 55.42 12.50
CA TYR A 811 -30.45 54.92 11.16
C TYR A 811 -31.06 53.53 10.91
N ALA A 812 -31.25 53.21 9.63
CA ALA A 812 -31.63 51.90 9.14
C ALA A 812 -30.67 51.46 8.02
N ARG A 813 -30.38 50.17 7.95
CA ARG A 813 -29.54 49.56 6.91
C ARG A 813 -30.31 48.43 6.24
N ARG A 814 -30.16 48.29 4.92
CA ARG A 814 -30.67 47.14 4.18
C ARG A 814 -29.58 46.07 4.18
N ASN A 815 -29.76 45.02 4.99
CA ASN A 815 -28.87 43.88 4.91
C ASN A 815 -29.40 42.92 3.85
N LYS A 816 -28.54 42.60 2.88
CA LYS A 816 -28.78 41.48 1.96
C LYS A 816 -28.69 40.20 2.78
N VAL A 817 -29.82 39.56 3.05
CA VAL A 817 -29.84 38.24 3.72
C VAL A 817 -29.98 37.21 2.61
N GLU A 818 -28.84 36.75 2.09
CA GLU A 818 -28.84 35.66 1.12
C GLU A 818 -28.96 34.33 1.86
N ARG A 819 -29.99 33.57 1.50
CA ARG A 819 -30.12 32.17 1.89
C ARG A 819 -29.23 31.36 0.96
N ASP A 820 -28.18 30.79 1.53
CA ASP A 820 -27.16 30.06 0.82
C ASP A 820 -26.97 28.68 1.48
N VAL A 821 -27.74 27.71 0.98
CA VAL A 821 -27.89 26.36 1.53
C VAL A 821 -27.62 25.35 0.43
N ALA A 822 -26.71 24.39 0.68
CA ALA A 822 -26.49 23.21 -0.17
C ALA A 822 -26.87 21.93 0.58
N VAL A 823 -27.69 21.08 -0.03
CA VAL A 823 -28.17 19.85 0.62
C VAL A 823 -27.95 18.62 -0.24
N ALA A 824 -27.36 17.57 0.33
CA ALA A 824 -27.25 16.26 -0.31
C ALA A 824 -28.25 15.28 0.31
N PHE A 825 -29.17 14.75 -0.49
CA PHE A 825 -30.07 13.68 -0.11
C PHE A 825 -29.44 12.34 -0.49
N LEU A 826 -29.21 11.49 0.51
CA LEU A 826 -28.62 10.16 0.35
C LEU A 826 -29.71 9.10 0.64
N LEU A 827 -30.16 8.43 -0.42
CA LEU A 827 -31.23 7.43 -0.40
C LEU A 827 -30.63 6.03 -0.31
N ASP A 828 -31.09 5.26 0.66
CA ASP A 828 -30.78 3.82 0.73
C ASP A 828 -31.51 3.10 -0.40
N MET A 829 -30.77 2.39 -1.26
CA MET A 829 -31.34 1.57 -2.32
C MET A 829 -31.14 0.08 -2.04
N SER A 830 -30.95 -0.35 -0.79
CA SER A 830 -30.74 -1.76 -0.44
C SER A 830 -31.97 -2.64 -0.63
N ALA A 831 -31.79 -3.97 -0.55
CA ALA A 831 -32.82 -4.97 -0.81
C ALA A 831 -34.06 -4.85 0.10
N SER A 832 -33.92 -4.31 1.33
CA SER A 832 -35.03 -4.06 2.26
C SER A 832 -36.07 -3.09 1.70
N THR A 833 -35.65 -2.16 0.83
CA THR A 833 -36.53 -1.15 0.22
C THR A 833 -37.52 -1.76 -0.78
N GLY A 834 -37.34 -3.04 -1.14
CA GLY A 834 -38.22 -3.80 -2.02
C GLY A 834 -39.46 -4.42 -1.33
N GLU A 835 -39.56 -4.37 0.00
CA GLU A 835 -40.69 -4.96 0.73
C GLU A 835 -42.04 -4.28 0.39
N THR A 836 -43.09 -5.09 0.24
CA THR A 836 -44.43 -4.63 -0.17
C THR A 836 -45.29 -4.32 1.06
N ILE A 837 -45.90 -3.13 1.09
CA ILE A 837 -46.68 -2.65 2.24
C ILE A 837 -48.10 -3.25 2.19
N GLU A 838 -48.52 -3.95 3.24
CA GLU A 838 -49.91 -4.43 3.37
C GLU A 838 -50.89 -3.27 3.67
N PRO A 839 -52.13 -3.28 3.12
CA PRO A 839 -53.13 -2.27 3.44
C PRO A 839 -53.59 -2.44 4.90
N GLY A 840 -53.13 -1.55 5.79
CA GLY A 840 -53.51 -1.56 7.20
C GLY A 840 -52.40 -1.24 8.20
N GLY A 841 -51.14 -1.10 7.76
CA GLY A 841 -50.05 -0.59 8.59
C GLY A 841 -49.56 -1.51 9.73
N ARG A 842 -49.97 -2.78 9.72
CA ARG A 842 -49.43 -3.82 10.62
C ARG A 842 -48.23 -4.52 9.96
N TRP A 843 -47.17 -4.72 10.72
CA TRP A 843 -45.99 -5.49 10.34
C TRP A 843 -45.89 -6.68 11.31
N TYR A 844 -45.88 -7.90 10.77
CA TYR A 844 -45.79 -9.23 11.40
C TYR A 844 -46.80 -9.61 12.50
N GLY A 845 -47.53 -10.71 12.24
CA GLY A 845 -48.30 -11.48 13.21
C GLY A 845 -48.99 -12.68 12.55
N GLU A 846 -48.36 -13.86 12.66
CA GLU A 846 -48.82 -15.22 12.35
C GLU A 846 -49.28 -15.57 10.91
N PRO A 847 -48.78 -16.70 10.34
CA PRO A 847 -49.22 -17.16 9.02
C PRO A 847 -50.59 -17.81 9.14
N ASP A 848 -51.65 -17.07 8.83
CA ASP A 848 -52.98 -17.67 8.70
C ASP A 848 -53.02 -18.50 7.40
N GLN A 849 -53.28 -19.79 7.56
CA GLN A 849 -53.23 -20.76 6.47
C GLN A 849 -54.36 -20.49 5.48
N GLY A 850 -53.97 -20.21 4.24
CA GLY A 850 -54.81 -20.43 3.08
C GLY A 850 -55.82 -19.32 2.76
N ARG A 851 -55.35 -18.27 2.08
CA ARG A 851 -56.06 -17.62 0.96
C ARG A 851 -55.12 -16.69 0.20
N SER A 852 -54.69 -17.13 -0.98
CA SER A 852 -54.02 -16.27 -1.95
C SER A 852 -55.00 -15.25 -2.52
N TRP A 853 -54.78 -13.96 -2.27
CA TRP A 853 -55.27 -12.91 -3.16
C TRP A 853 -54.22 -11.83 -3.32
N ARG A 854 -53.95 -11.53 -4.60
CA ARG A 854 -53.15 -10.42 -5.11
C ARG A 854 -53.60 -9.12 -4.44
N VAL A 855 -52.88 -8.67 -3.43
CA VAL A 855 -52.95 -7.28 -2.97
C VAL A 855 -51.70 -6.59 -3.52
N ARG A 856 -51.87 -5.75 -4.55
CA ARG A 856 -50.83 -4.84 -5.03
C ARG A 856 -50.65 -3.73 -3.99
N GLY A 857 -49.85 -3.99 -2.96
CA GLY A 857 -49.34 -2.94 -2.07
C GLY A 857 -48.26 -2.09 -2.78
N LYS A 858 -48.03 -0.86 -2.31
CA LYS A 858 -46.87 -0.06 -2.74
C LYS A 858 -45.60 -0.59 -2.04
N ARG A 859 -44.44 -0.53 -2.68
CA ARG A 859 -43.15 -0.83 -2.01
C ARG A 859 -42.61 0.40 -1.29
N ILE A 860 -41.70 0.19 -0.34
CA ILE A 860 -41.02 1.26 0.40
C ILE A 860 -40.34 2.24 -0.58
N ILE A 861 -39.57 1.71 -1.53
CA ILE A 861 -38.89 2.51 -2.55
C ILE A 861 -39.84 3.32 -3.44
N ASP A 862 -41.07 2.82 -3.67
CA ASP A 862 -42.06 3.55 -4.47
C ASP A 862 -42.55 4.80 -3.71
N LEU A 863 -42.69 4.72 -2.38
CA LEU A 863 -43.00 5.88 -1.52
C LEU A 863 -41.83 6.85 -1.37
N GLU A 864 -40.59 6.35 -1.34
CA GLU A 864 -39.40 7.20 -1.33
C GLU A 864 -39.28 8.00 -2.62
N LYS A 865 -39.50 7.37 -3.78
CA LYS A 865 -39.61 8.06 -5.08
C LYS A 865 -40.68 9.14 -5.07
N GLU A 866 -41.89 8.82 -4.61
CA GLU A 866 -42.99 9.78 -4.53
C GLU A 866 -42.65 10.97 -3.63
N SER A 867 -41.97 10.71 -2.50
CA SER A 867 -41.52 11.73 -1.56
C SER A 867 -40.43 12.62 -2.15
N LEU A 868 -39.51 12.03 -2.92
CA LEU A 868 -38.45 12.73 -3.63
C LEU A 868 -39.03 13.72 -4.65
N VAL A 869 -40.06 13.33 -5.41
CA VAL A 869 -40.74 14.23 -6.37
C VAL A 869 -41.34 15.46 -5.68
N LEU A 870 -41.98 15.26 -4.52
CA LEU A 870 -42.55 16.37 -3.75
C LEU A 870 -41.47 17.28 -3.16
N LEU A 871 -40.37 16.68 -2.68
CA LEU A 871 -39.22 17.41 -2.14
C LEU A 871 -38.51 18.24 -3.21
N ILE A 872 -38.23 17.67 -4.39
CA ILE A 872 -37.67 18.41 -5.54
C ILE A 872 -38.54 19.62 -5.85
N THR A 873 -39.86 19.43 -5.91
CA THR A 873 -40.79 20.54 -6.19
C THR A 873 -40.72 21.63 -5.11
N ALA A 874 -40.49 21.27 -3.85
CA ALA A 874 -40.27 22.21 -2.77
C ALA A 874 -38.96 22.98 -2.93
N LEU A 875 -37.85 22.29 -3.21
CA LEU A 875 -36.51 22.85 -3.36
C LEU A 875 -36.41 23.81 -4.54
N GLU A 876 -37.00 23.44 -5.68
CA GLU A 876 -37.10 24.30 -6.88
C GLU A 876 -37.91 25.58 -6.61
N SER A 877 -38.83 25.57 -5.62
CA SER A 877 -39.61 26.77 -5.26
C SER A 877 -38.80 27.76 -4.41
N ILE A 878 -37.80 27.29 -3.66
CA ILE A 878 -36.93 28.12 -2.80
C ILE A 878 -35.70 28.62 -3.58
N GLY A 879 -35.13 27.74 -4.43
CA GLY A 879 -33.87 27.96 -5.14
C GLY A 879 -32.62 27.55 -4.35
N ASP A 880 -32.76 26.64 -3.37
CA ASP A 880 -31.60 26.08 -2.63
C ASP A 880 -30.83 25.09 -3.55
N THR A 881 -29.50 25.01 -3.43
CA THR A 881 -28.69 24.04 -4.17
C THR A 881 -28.88 22.64 -3.57
N TYR A 882 -29.15 21.62 -4.39
CA TYR A 882 -29.36 20.27 -3.88
C TYR A 882 -28.82 19.18 -4.80
N GLY A 883 -28.33 18.09 -4.19
CA GLY A 883 -27.94 16.86 -4.88
C GLY A 883 -28.76 15.68 -4.38
N ILE A 884 -29.04 14.72 -5.25
CA ILE A 884 -29.79 13.51 -4.93
C ILE A 884 -28.97 12.30 -5.36
N TYR A 885 -28.68 11.45 -4.39
CA TYR A 885 -27.82 10.29 -4.54
C TYR A 885 -28.49 9.05 -3.95
N GLY A 886 -28.21 7.89 -4.54
CA GLY A 886 -28.57 6.59 -4.00
C GLY A 886 -27.33 5.79 -3.61
N PHE A 887 -27.43 4.86 -2.68
CA PHE A 887 -26.31 3.95 -2.37
C PHE A 887 -26.76 2.51 -2.15
N SER A 888 -25.86 1.58 -2.45
CA SER A 888 -26.01 0.14 -2.19
C SER A 888 -24.62 -0.46 -1.91
N GLY A 889 -24.53 -1.51 -1.11
CA GLY A 889 -23.28 -2.21 -0.76
C GLY A 889 -23.24 -3.65 -1.26
N HIS A 890 -22.04 -4.14 -1.59
CA HIS A 890 -21.74 -5.56 -1.75
C HIS A 890 -20.29 -5.83 -1.36
N GLY A 891 -20.03 -5.86 -0.06
CA GLY A 891 -18.69 -6.00 0.51
C GLY A 891 -17.85 -4.74 0.35
N ARG A 892 -16.64 -4.77 0.91
CA ARG A 892 -15.74 -3.60 0.93
C ARG A 892 -15.30 -3.16 -0.46
N GLU A 893 -15.21 -4.10 -1.39
CA GLU A 893 -14.68 -3.88 -2.74
C GLU A 893 -15.71 -3.33 -3.74
N ASN A 894 -16.99 -3.28 -3.38
CA ASN A 894 -18.05 -2.89 -4.31
C ASN A 894 -19.21 -2.17 -3.62
N VAL A 895 -18.93 -0.97 -3.13
CA VAL A 895 -19.98 -0.02 -2.70
C VAL A 895 -20.44 0.76 -3.93
N GLU A 896 -21.71 0.74 -4.28
CA GLU A 896 -22.26 1.47 -5.41
C GLU A 896 -22.90 2.78 -4.96
N PHE A 897 -22.52 3.88 -5.61
CA PHE A 897 -23.06 5.21 -5.41
C PHE A 897 -23.71 5.71 -6.70
N TYR A 898 -25.01 5.94 -6.64
CA TYR A 898 -25.85 6.27 -7.78
C TYR A 898 -26.11 7.77 -7.84
N ILE A 899 -25.80 8.41 -8.97
CA ILE A 899 -26.13 9.82 -9.19
C ILE A 899 -27.48 9.91 -9.87
N ILE A 900 -28.47 10.44 -9.15
CA ILE A 900 -29.79 10.78 -9.70
C ILE A 900 -29.76 12.23 -10.20
N LYS A 901 -29.23 13.13 -9.38
CA LYS A 901 -28.95 14.53 -9.71
C LYS A 901 -27.70 14.98 -8.96
N ASP A 902 -26.68 15.46 -9.67
CA ASP A 902 -25.50 16.04 -9.01
C ASP A 902 -25.80 17.44 -8.42
N LEU A 903 -24.94 17.94 -7.53
CA LEU A 903 -25.13 19.26 -6.89
C LEU A 903 -25.13 20.40 -7.92
N ASP A 904 -24.22 20.35 -8.90
CA ASP A 904 -24.06 21.37 -9.94
C ASP A 904 -24.97 21.14 -11.17
N GLU A 905 -25.67 20.00 -11.23
CA GLU A 905 -26.54 19.66 -12.35
C GLU A 905 -27.89 20.41 -12.24
N PRO A 906 -28.32 21.19 -13.25
CA PRO A 906 -29.64 21.81 -13.24
C PRO A 906 -30.75 20.77 -13.39
N PHE A 907 -31.92 21.03 -12.79
CA PHE A 907 -33.05 20.11 -12.90
C PHE A 907 -33.58 20.05 -14.34
N SER A 908 -33.46 18.89 -14.98
CA SER A 908 -33.80 18.67 -16.39
C SER A 908 -34.74 17.46 -16.58
N GLU A 909 -35.27 17.28 -17.79
CA GLU A 909 -36.08 16.09 -18.14
C GLU A 909 -35.32 14.77 -17.96
N ARG A 910 -33.98 14.79 -18.09
CA ARG A 910 -33.12 13.62 -17.82
C ARG A 910 -33.20 13.19 -16.36
N VAL A 911 -33.12 14.16 -15.43
CA VAL A 911 -33.26 13.90 -13.98
C VAL A 911 -34.63 13.30 -13.66
N LYS A 912 -35.71 13.79 -14.30
CA LYS A 912 -37.05 13.19 -14.16
C LYS A 912 -37.08 11.73 -14.61
N GLY A 913 -36.40 11.40 -15.71
CA GLY A 913 -36.24 10.04 -16.20
C GLY A 913 -35.47 9.14 -15.24
N ARG A 914 -34.39 9.63 -14.62
CA ARG A 914 -33.57 8.86 -13.66
C ARG A 914 -34.36 8.45 -12.40
N ILE A 915 -35.27 9.29 -11.92
CA ILE A 915 -36.11 9.00 -10.73
C ILE A 915 -36.99 7.74 -10.94
N ASP A 916 -37.49 7.52 -12.16
CA ASP A 916 -38.30 6.34 -12.50
C ASP A 916 -37.52 5.03 -12.31
N ARG A 917 -36.22 5.05 -12.64
CA ARG A 917 -35.34 3.86 -12.65
C ARG A 917 -34.69 3.52 -11.31
N ILE A 918 -34.91 4.30 -10.26
CA ILE A 918 -34.46 3.95 -8.90
C ILE A 918 -35.08 2.58 -8.53
N ALA A 919 -34.29 1.58 -8.17
CA ALA A 919 -34.76 0.23 -7.86
C ALA A 919 -33.99 -0.37 -6.67
N PRO A 920 -34.59 -1.29 -5.88
CA PRO A 920 -33.89 -1.96 -4.80
C PRO A 920 -32.73 -2.78 -5.37
N ALA A 921 -31.58 -2.68 -4.71
CA ALA A 921 -30.31 -3.29 -5.03
C ALA A 921 -29.87 -4.21 -3.87
N ARG A 922 -28.59 -4.23 -3.50
CA ARG A 922 -27.98 -5.28 -2.65
C ARG A 922 -27.98 -4.88 -1.16
N ALA A 923 -26.85 -4.92 -0.46
CA ALA A 923 -26.72 -4.70 0.98
C ALA A 923 -26.50 -3.21 1.33
N THR A 924 -26.15 -2.88 2.58
CA THR A 924 -26.14 -1.51 3.11
C THR A 924 -24.81 -1.16 3.79
N ARG A 925 -23.87 -0.54 3.07
CA ARG A 925 -22.60 -0.01 3.62
C ARG A 925 -22.63 1.53 3.71
N MET A 926 -23.30 2.04 4.74
CA MET A 926 -23.58 3.47 4.92
C MET A 926 -22.33 4.35 5.13
N GLY A 927 -21.34 3.88 5.90
CA GLY A 927 -20.17 4.70 6.27
C GLY A 927 -19.42 5.28 5.07
N THR A 928 -19.11 4.42 4.09
CA THR A 928 -18.46 4.81 2.83
C THR A 928 -19.31 5.80 2.02
N ALA A 929 -20.62 5.55 1.91
CA ALA A 929 -21.53 6.43 1.17
C ALA A 929 -21.65 7.82 1.80
N ILE A 930 -21.70 7.90 3.14
CA ILE A 930 -21.72 9.16 3.90
C ILE A 930 -20.43 9.95 3.67
N ARG A 931 -19.26 9.29 3.68
CA ARG A 931 -17.97 9.94 3.42
C ARG A 931 -17.89 10.49 1.99
N HIS A 932 -18.41 9.76 1.01
CA HIS A 932 -18.47 10.24 -0.38
C HIS A 932 -19.45 11.41 -0.57
N ALA A 933 -20.64 11.36 0.05
CA ALA A 933 -21.57 12.48 0.04
C ALA A 933 -21.01 13.72 0.77
N THR A 934 -20.26 13.51 1.83
CA THR A 934 -19.52 14.55 2.56
C THR A 934 -18.47 15.21 1.67
N TYR A 935 -17.68 14.41 0.95
CA TYR A 935 -16.71 14.90 -0.04
C TYR A 935 -17.35 15.76 -1.13
N LYS A 936 -18.51 15.34 -1.67
CA LYS A 936 -19.27 16.14 -2.65
C LYS A 936 -19.81 17.46 -2.06
N LEU A 937 -20.29 17.45 -0.81
CA LEU A 937 -20.77 18.65 -0.14
C LEU A 937 -19.67 19.66 0.19
N GLU A 938 -18.45 19.20 0.49
CA GLU A 938 -17.31 20.10 0.74
C GLU A 938 -16.94 20.94 -0.48
N GLN A 939 -17.16 20.42 -1.68
CA GLN A 939 -16.92 21.14 -2.93
C GLN A 939 -17.95 22.23 -3.21
N ALA A 940 -19.14 22.16 -2.58
CA ALA A 940 -20.17 23.18 -2.76
C ALA A 940 -19.83 24.45 -1.97
N GLU A 941 -19.83 25.61 -2.63
CA GLU A 941 -19.60 26.93 -2.03
C GLU A 941 -20.84 27.49 -1.30
N ALA A 942 -21.44 26.71 -0.38
CA ALA A 942 -22.60 27.15 0.39
C ALA A 942 -22.28 27.40 1.87
N ARG A 943 -22.86 28.46 2.45
CA ARG A 943 -22.71 28.81 3.87
C ARG A 943 -23.25 27.73 4.80
N THR A 944 -24.36 27.08 4.46
CA THR A 944 -24.94 25.99 5.24
C THR A 944 -25.01 24.73 4.38
N ARG A 945 -24.32 23.67 4.82
CA ARG A 945 -24.29 22.37 4.13
C ARG A 945 -25.02 21.32 4.96
N ILE A 946 -25.96 20.61 4.35
CA ILE A 946 -26.79 19.60 5.06
C ILE A 946 -26.66 18.26 4.34
N LEU A 947 -26.41 17.20 5.12
CA LEU A 947 -26.46 15.82 4.63
C LEU A 947 -27.72 15.16 5.18
N PHE A 948 -28.61 14.73 4.30
CA PHE A 948 -29.88 14.12 4.68
C PHE A 948 -29.90 12.65 4.26
N LEU A 949 -29.74 11.74 5.23
CA LEU A 949 -29.75 10.30 5.02
C LEU A 949 -31.17 9.74 5.21
N ILE A 950 -31.68 9.01 4.22
CA ILE A 950 -32.97 8.31 4.28
C ILE A 950 -32.66 6.82 4.14
N SER A 951 -32.96 6.03 5.18
CA SER A 951 -32.73 4.59 5.17
C SER A 951 -33.83 3.85 5.92
N ASP A 952 -34.27 2.72 5.34
CA ASP A 952 -35.29 1.84 5.91
C ASP A 952 -34.71 0.78 6.86
N GLY A 953 -33.38 0.71 7.01
CA GLY A 953 -32.70 -0.40 7.64
C GLY A 953 -31.53 -0.03 8.55
N ARG A 954 -30.96 -1.06 9.18
CA ARG A 954 -29.73 -1.00 9.98
C ARG A 954 -28.51 -1.12 9.04
N PRO A 955 -27.36 -0.47 9.33
CA PRO A 955 -26.13 -0.72 8.58
C PRO A 955 -25.76 -2.21 8.65
N GLN A 956 -25.71 -2.89 7.51
CA GLN A 956 -25.36 -4.31 7.42
C GLN A 956 -24.86 -4.67 6.02
N ASP A 957 -23.70 -5.34 5.97
CA ASP A 957 -23.06 -5.88 4.77
C ASP A 957 -22.34 -7.19 5.13
N HIS A 958 -22.11 -8.06 4.15
CA HIS A 958 -21.70 -9.46 4.34
C HIS A 958 -20.24 -9.67 4.81
N ASP A 959 -19.40 -8.63 4.82
CA ASP A 959 -17.97 -8.71 5.16
C ASP A 959 -17.53 -7.76 6.30
N TYR A 960 -18.48 -7.12 7.00
CA TYR A 960 -18.19 -6.13 8.03
C TYR A 960 -17.36 -6.74 9.18
N GLY A 961 -16.11 -6.31 9.36
CA GLY A 961 -15.27 -6.80 10.46
C GLY A 961 -14.82 -8.26 10.36
N ARG A 962 -14.93 -8.90 9.17
CA ARG A 962 -14.30 -10.20 8.87
C ARG A 962 -12.94 -10.01 8.20
N ASP A 963 -11.89 -10.55 8.81
CA ASP A 963 -10.58 -10.67 8.17
C ASP A 963 -10.61 -11.82 7.14
N PRO A 964 -9.88 -11.74 6.01
CA PRO A 964 -9.87 -12.78 4.96
C PRO A 964 -9.36 -14.17 5.38
N VAL A 965 -8.93 -14.35 6.64
CA VAL A 965 -8.26 -15.57 7.12
C VAL A 965 -9.15 -16.38 8.06
N ASP A 966 -10.46 -16.29 7.90
CA ASP A 966 -11.39 -17.09 8.68
C ASP A 966 -11.42 -18.52 8.09
N PHE A 967 -11.03 -19.50 8.92
CA PHE A 967 -10.69 -20.90 8.60
C PHE A 967 -11.79 -21.72 7.89
N ARG A 968 -12.96 -21.13 7.60
CA ARG A 968 -14.10 -21.81 6.95
C ARG A 968 -13.88 -22.09 5.46
N TYR A 969 -13.01 -21.35 4.77
CA TYR A 969 -12.71 -21.59 3.35
C TYR A 969 -11.78 -22.80 3.10
N LEU A 970 -10.99 -23.22 4.09
CA LEU A 970 -10.07 -24.37 3.97
C LEU A 970 -10.75 -25.73 4.21
N LEU A 971 -12.00 -25.74 4.70
CA LEU A 971 -12.75 -26.98 4.99
C LEU A 971 -13.73 -27.40 3.89
N GLN A 972 -13.87 -26.63 2.79
CA GLN A 972 -14.76 -27.02 1.68
C GLN A 972 -14.20 -28.14 0.79
N GLY A 973 -12.99 -28.65 1.06
CA GLY A 973 -12.40 -29.79 0.35
C GLY A 973 -12.76 -31.19 0.87
N LEU A 974 -13.51 -31.33 1.97
CA LEU A 974 -13.80 -32.64 2.59
C LEU A 974 -15.28 -32.78 3.01
N SER A 975 -16.09 -33.31 2.08
CA SER A 975 -17.37 -34.04 2.19
C SER A 975 -18.32 -33.85 3.41
N GLY A 976 -19.56 -33.42 3.12
CA GLY A 976 -20.80 -33.85 3.82
C GLY A 976 -21.73 -32.73 4.34
N PRO A 977 -23.05 -32.74 4.04
CA PRO A 977 -23.97 -31.70 4.46
C PRO A 977 -24.51 -31.97 5.88
N LEU A 978 -24.17 -31.10 6.84
CA LEU A 978 -24.92 -30.98 8.10
C LEU A 978 -25.55 -29.58 8.17
N LEU A 979 -26.85 -29.53 7.89
CA LEU A 979 -27.70 -28.41 8.29
C LEU A 979 -27.69 -28.31 9.82
N MET A 980 -27.18 -27.19 10.34
CA MET A 980 -27.50 -26.74 11.70
C MET A 980 -28.65 -25.71 11.64
N PRO A 981 -29.54 -25.67 12.64
CA PRO A 981 -30.72 -24.80 12.63
C PRO A 981 -30.34 -23.33 12.85
N VAL A 982 -31.12 -22.43 12.24
CA VAL A 982 -31.03 -20.98 12.40
C VAL A 982 -31.48 -20.60 13.82
N GLY A 983 -30.53 -20.25 14.67
CA GLY A 983 -30.75 -19.63 15.98
C GLY A 983 -29.48 -18.88 16.41
N ASP A 984 -29.58 -17.55 16.49
CA ASP A 984 -28.59 -16.58 17.00
C ASP A 984 -27.11 -16.86 16.70
N ASP A 985 -26.67 -16.51 15.48
CA ASP A 985 -25.25 -16.52 15.08
C ASP A 985 -24.47 -15.39 15.79
N PRO A 986 -23.48 -15.70 16.67
CA PRO A 986 -22.65 -14.70 17.35
C PRO A 986 -21.85 -13.82 16.37
N GLY A 987 -21.51 -14.34 15.19
CA GLY A 987 -20.79 -13.60 14.15
C GLY A 987 -21.60 -12.43 13.61
N ALA A 988 -22.88 -12.68 13.30
CA ALA A 988 -23.78 -11.65 12.77
C ALA A 988 -24.01 -10.50 13.76
N GLN A 989 -23.98 -10.76 15.07
CA GLN A 989 -24.14 -9.70 16.08
C GLN A 989 -22.91 -8.80 16.18
N ALA A 990 -21.71 -9.36 15.99
CA ALA A 990 -20.45 -8.62 16.02
C ALA A 990 -20.24 -7.75 14.77
N GLU A 991 -20.68 -8.22 13.60
CA GLU A 991 -20.71 -7.47 12.33
C GLU A 991 -21.64 -6.26 12.43
N ARG A 992 -22.82 -6.45 13.02
CA ARG A 992 -23.80 -5.37 13.26
C ARG A 992 -23.25 -4.25 14.13
N GLN A 993 -22.54 -4.57 15.20
CA GLN A 993 -21.93 -3.55 16.07
C GLN A 993 -20.85 -2.75 15.33
N TYR A 994 -20.05 -3.43 14.50
CA TYR A 994 -19.01 -2.78 13.72
C TYR A 994 -19.59 -1.74 12.77
N ALA A 995 -20.61 -2.11 11.98
CA ALA A 995 -21.24 -1.24 10.99
C ALA A 995 -21.88 0.02 11.62
N ILE A 996 -22.50 -0.12 12.80
CA ILE A 996 -23.06 1.01 13.55
C ILE A 996 -21.96 1.99 13.97
N HIS A 997 -20.83 1.49 14.47
CA HIS A 997 -19.73 2.34 14.94
C HIS A 997 -19.00 3.05 13.80
N ASP A 998 -18.81 2.40 12.65
CA ASP A 998 -18.25 3.04 11.46
C ASP A 998 -19.18 4.14 10.92
N THR A 999 -20.49 3.85 10.80
CA THR A 999 -21.50 4.84 10.36
C THR A 999 -21.55 6.04 11.30
N LYS A 1000 -21.50 5.81 12.62
CA LYS A 1000 -21.40 6.88 13.62
C LYS A 1000 -20.20 7.77 13.39
N LYS A 1001 -19.03 7.19 13.09
CA LYS A 1001 -17.82 7.97 12.82
C LYS A 1001 -17.94 8.77 11.54
N ALA A 1002 -18.45 8.19 10.46
CA ALA A 1002 -18.72 8.93 9.22
C ALA A 1002 -19.64 10.15 9.44
N LEU A 1003 -20.69 10.01 10.26
CA LEU A 1003 -21.57 11.13 10.60
C LEU A 1003 -20.87 12.21 11.46
N LEU A 1004 -20.00 11.81 12.39
CA LEU A 1004 -19.19 12.75 13.18
C LEU A 1004 -18.15 13.48 12.31
N GLU A 1005 -17.54 12.79 11.35
CA GLU A 1005 -16.62 13.38 10.37
C GLU A 1005 -17.32 14.47 9.54
N ALA A 1006 -18.53 14.20 9.04
CA ALA A 1006 -19.35 15.21 8.36
C ALA A 1006 -19.58 16.45 9.24
N ARG A 1007 -19.91 16.25 10.52
CA ARG A 1007 -20.10 17.35 11.48
C ARG A 1007 -18.83 18.16 11.72
N GLN A 1008 -17.67 17.51 11.78
CA GLN A 1008 -16.38 18.20 11.93
C GLN A 1008 -16.06 19.09 10.71
N ARG A 1009 -16.57 18.73 9.54
CA ARG A 1009 -16.45 19.48 8.28
C ARG A 1009 -17.54 20.55 8.10
N ASN A 1010 -18.20 20.96 9.19
CA ASN A 1010 -19.32 21.92 9.20
C ASN A 1010 -20.52 21.52 8.33
N ILE A 1011 -20.72 20.21 8.10
CA ILE A 1011 -21.92 19.68 7.46
C ILE A 1011 -22.88 19.23 8.55
N ILE A 1012 -24.18 19.50 8.39
CA ILE A 1012 -25.22 19.11 9.34
C ILE A 1012 -25.81 17.77 8.88
N PRO A 1013 -25.41 16.62 9.47
CA PRO A 1013 -26.05 15.35 9.17
C PRO A 1013 -27.43 15.25 9.84
N PHE A 1014 -28.40 14.69 9.12
CA PHE A 1014 -29.71 14.34 9.63
C PHE A 1014 -30.14 12.97 9.10
N CYS A 1015 -30.61 12.09 9.98
CA CYS A 1015 -31.01 10.73 9.60
C CYS A 1015 -32.53 10.55 9.75
N LEU A 1016 -33.19 10.12 8.68
CA LEU A 1016 -34.59 9.74 8.68
C LEU A 1016 -34.71 8.23 8.51
N SER A 1017 -35.33 7.56 9.49
CA SER A 1017 -35.53 6.11 9.43
C SER A 1017 -37.00 5.71 9.45
N ILE A 1018 -37.31 4.66 8.72
CA ILE A 1018 -38.66 4.12 8.51
C ILE A 1018 -38.89 2.84 9.36
N ASP A 1019 -37.84 2.31 10.02
CA ASP A 1019 -37.91 1.08 10.84
C ASP A 1019 -38.56 1.31 12.22
N LYS A 1020 -39.68 0.64 12.51
CA LYS A 1020 -40.36 0.72 13.83
C LYS A 1020 -39.50 0.21 14.99
N LEU A 1021 -38.53 -0.67 14.73
CA LEU A 1021 -37.57 -1.20 15.72
C LEU A 1021 -36.27 -0.39 15.75
N GLY A 1022 -36.24 0.78 15.11
CA GLY A 1022 -35.01 1.53 14.92
C GLY A 1022 -34.50 2.34 16.09
N HIS A 1023 -35.28 2.47 17.16
CA HIS A 1023 -34.98 3.35 18.28
C HIS A 1023 -33.64 3.03 18.96
N ASP A 1024 -33.32 1.75 19.15
CA ASP A 1024 -32.12 1.34 19.89
C ASP A 1024 -30.82 1.54 19.10
N TYR A 1025 -30.82 1.22 17.80
CA TYR A 1025 -29.61 1.35 16.98
C TYR A 1025 -29.39 2.77 16.48
N LEU A 1026 -30.45 3.52 16.14
CA LEU A 1026 -30.33 4.92 15.70
C LEU A 1026 -29.77 5.80 16.82
N LYS A 1027 -30.17 5.55 18.07
CA LYS A 1027 -29.60 6.24 19.24
C LYS A 1027 -28.09 5.97 19.37
N SER A 1028 -27.66 4.71 19.16
CA SER A 1028 -26.25 4.36 19.18
C SER A 1028 -25.47 5.01 18.03
N MET A 1029 -26.04 4.97 16.81
CA MET A 1029 -25.46 5.44 15.55
C MET A 1029 -25.36 6.96 15.47
N CYS A 1030 -26.46 7.68 15.73
CA CYS A 1030 -26.53 9.13 15.58
C CYS A 1030 -25.98 9.87 16.82
N GLY A 1031 -26.10 9.30 18.04
CA GLY A 1031 -25.68 9.99 19.26
C GLY A 1031 -26.37 11.35 19.42
N ASP A 1032 -25.60 12.44 19.37
CA ASP A 1032 -26.11 13.83 19.46
C ASP A 1032 -26.58 14.41 18.12
N ILE A 1033 -26.55 13.62 17.05
CA ILE A 1033 -26.96 14.03 15.69
C ILE A 1033 -28.48 13.90 15.57
N GLY A 1034 -29.12 14.84 14.86
CA GLY A 1034 -30.56 14.84 14.66
C GLY A 1034 -31.03 13.62 13.87
N TYR A 1035 -32.02 12.90 14.40
CA TYR A 1035 -32.70 11.83 13.69
C TYR A 1035 -34.20 11.85 13.95
N GLU A 1036 -34.98 11.28 13.04
CA GLU A 1036 -36.43 11.09 13.19
C GLU A 1036 -36.87 9.69 12.77
N LEU A 1037 -37.82 9.13 13.53
CA LEU A 1037 -38.44 7.84 13.27
C LEU A 1037 -39.86 8.03 12.76
N LEU A 1038 -40.16 7.55 11.55
CA LEU A 1038 -41.50 7.63 10.99
C LEU A 1038 -42.33 6.41 11.40
N SER A 1039 -43.36 6.63 12.22
CA SER A 1039 -44.29 5.58 12.64
C SER A 1039 -45.26 5.13 11.54
N ASN A 1040 -45.45 5.96 10.51
CA ASN A 1040 -46.29 5.68 9.35
C ASN A 1040 -45.58 6.10 8.05
N ILE A 1041 -45.22 5.12 7.23
CA ILE A 1041 -44.51 5.31 5.95
C ILE A 1041 -45.30 6.14 4.93
N TYR A 1042 -46.63 6.07 4.94
CA TYR A 1042 -47.48 6.87 4.05
C TYR A 1042 -47.45 8.37 4.38
N ALA A 1043 -46.90 8.75 5.54
CA ALA A 1043 -46.68 10.16 5.89
C ALA A 1043 -45.38 10.72 5.33
N LEU A 1044 -44.45 9.88 4.83
CA LEU A 1044 -43.14 10.29 4.30
C LEU A 1044 -43.25 11.42 3.25
N PRO A 1045 -44.16 11.37 2.25
CA PRO A 1045 -44.24 12.41 1.23
C PRO A 1045 -44.63 13.79 1.78
N LYS A 1046 -45.39 13.83 2.89
CA LYS A 1046 -45.79 15.07 3.56
C LYS A 1046 -44.77 15.53 4.61
N ARG A 1047 -44.09 14.59 5.26
CA ARG A 1047 -43.17 14.86 6.37
C ARG A 1047 -41.81 15.32 5.90
N LEU A 1048 -41.26 14.73 4.85
CA LEU A 1048 -39.91 15.03 4.37
C LEU A 1048 -39.71 16.55 4.06
N PRO A 1049 -40.62 17.23 3.34
CA PRO A 1049 -40.50 18.68 3.14
C PRO A 1049 -40.64 19.48 4.46
N ALA A 1050 -41.52 19.05 5.37
CA ALA A 1050 -41.71 19.73 6.66
C ALA A 1050 -40.45 19.63 7.56
N LEU A 1051 -39.73 18.52 7.50
CA LEU A 1051 -38.45 18.33 8.21
C LEU A 1051 -37.34 19.17 7.63
N TYR A 1052 -37.23 19.21 6.30
CA TYR A 1052 -36.29 20.09 5.61
C TYR A 1052 -36.47 21.55 6.03
N ARG A 1053 -37.72 22.03 6.10
CA ARG A 1053 -38.01 23.37 6.62
C ARG A 1053 -37.45 23.57 8.02
N ARG A 1054 -37.74 22.65 8.95
CA ARG A 1054 -37.30 22.77 10.35
C ARG A 1054 -35.78 22.80 10.50
N LEU A 1055 -35.04 22.15 9.61
CA LEU A 1055 -33.57 22.13 9.63
C LEU A 1055 -32.94 23.38 9.00
N THR A 1056 -33.69 24.13 8.20
CA THR A 1056 -33.21 25.28 7.43
C THR A 1056 -33.80 26.62 7.88
N THR A 1057 -34.59 26.61 8.96
CA THR A 1057 -35.14 27.78 9.67
C THR A 1057 -34.63 27.80 11.09
#